data_AF-A0A094GLQ9-F1
#
_entry.id   AF-A0A094GLQ9-F1
#
_cell.length_a   1.000
_cell.length_b   1.000
_cell.length_c   1.000
_cell.angle_alpha   90.00
_cell.angle_beta   90.00
_cell.angle_gamma   90.00
#
_symmetry.space_group_name_H-M   'P 1'
#
loop_
_entity.id
_entity.type
_entity.pdbx_description
1 polymer ?
#
loop_
_entity_poly.entity_id
_entity_poly.type
_entity_poly.pdbx_seq_one_letter_code
_entity_poly.pdbx_strand_id
1 'polypeptide(L)'
;MAIVTLLTERLGIEIPVIQAGMQWVGYAELSSAVSNAGGLGILTGLTQPTPEDLRKEIQHRLADGIFIKRDEQFGVNLTILPAIVPPDYAAYAQVIIEEEVKIVETAGNNPSAIIKQLQSAGIVIIHKCTTIRHALSAEKLGVDFISIDGFEAAGHIGETDVTNLILLRRAAQSLKIPFVASGGFADGEGLVAALALGACGINMGTRFVSTVESPIHDNIKRTIVEGSENDTELLLKKFKNTSRLHKNAVAVEAKKIETENLNSTFADVQHLVSGQRGKRVFIEGDPNAGVWTVGPVLGVIKDIPTCNELLKRIEQKAIETMSRIQDLVKVTSKFETTVETGQADSAGSGINRETLVYDDGLLERVGKIESKLDELANTLNAFLPALVSQANSDLSVTSWRSDSYNAVIRDEPASPARTTMDTLDAQASKYQALPPPQVISSVVDIYFDRVQNQPYSFFHERNFRQRLMDDMLPDHLKFAVLAAALRFSDDEYYNGEYLEATAAYARKSWTLLVEYWFAAEIDPDIYICQSITLLAIIDFTAGRRHPGWLKIGMAVRIAQDLCLMMEPDSSLSYADQEERRRVFWSIYLLDKFCSCGRTRPAAITDAQCRVQLPCDEVTFENGVWKKTPTLDELLSTGSSDNNHPGYLGLLILTASIISRCARLAESTLARSQGYCKKPKAQVAILFLNDADANIRQQAINCLQTNTTFLGELSRHWKNGKVMASLLQDLAAESISSASLAASSAQPEDLDAKILRNLWASVDTTTLSQPLKPITSSISCDTPFLGFNSLLDMDARDLSNLDTNGPSSGPVSHLDRQSPNPSLALDGMSPFTSFFTGNSMNFGG
;
A
#
# COMPACT_ATOMS: atom_id res chain seq x y z
N MET A 1 -9.95 3.70 36.16
CA MET A 1 -8.77 3.50 35.30
C MET A 1 -8.51 4.81 34.60
N ALA A 2 -7.26 5.22 34.44
CA ALA A 2 -6.90 6.41 33.66
C ALA A 2 -6.47 5.99 32.25
N ILE A 3 -6.85 6.75 31.23
CA ILE A 3 -6.40 6.51 29.85
C ILE A 3 -5.07 7.25 29.61
N VAL A 4 -3.96 6.52 29.70
CA VAL A 4 -2.62 7.08 29.47
C VAL A 4 -2.20 6.87 28.01
N THR A 5 -1.84 7.96 27.34
CA THR A 5 -1.32 7.97 25.97
C THR A 5 -0.07 8.83 25.86
N LEU A 6 0.61 8.77 24.71
CA LEU A 6 1.73 9.66 24.43
C LEU A 6 1.34 11.15 24.49
N LEU A 7 0.07 11.49 24.25
CA LEU A 7 -0.43 12.87 24.39
C LEU A 7 -0.47 13.30 25.86
N THR A 8 -1.06 12.48 26.73
CA THR A 8 -1.17 12.78 28.17
C THR A 8 0.22 12.88 28.81
N GLU A 9 1.13 11.97 28.47
CA GLU A 9 2.47 11.95 29.04
C GLU A 9 3.32 13.16 28.63
N ARG A 10 3.28 13.55 27.35
CA ARG A 10 4.09 14.64 26.81
C ARG A 10 3.58 16.02 27.22
N LEU A 11 2.26 16.18 27.35
CA LEU A 11 1.63 17.47 27.65
C LEU A 11 1.25 17.61 29.12
N GLY A 12 1.38 16.55 29.93
CA GLY A 12 0.99 16.57 31.33
C GLY A 12 -0.52 16.80 31.55
N ILE A 13 -1.35 16.34 30.63
CA ILE A 13 -2.82 16.40 30.75
C ILE A 13 -3.38 15.05 31.22
N GLU A 14 -4.52 15.05 31.91
CA GLU A 14 -5.11 13.84 32.50
C GLU A 14 -5.87 13.00 31.46
N ILE A 15 -6.56 13.65 30.52
CA ILE A 15 -7.43 13.00 29.53
C ILE A 15 -6.94 13.38 28.13
N PRO A 16 -6.79 12.42 27.18
CA PRO A 16 -6.21 12.65 25.84
C PRO A 16 -7.17 13.41 24.90
N VAL A 17 -7.63 14.57 25.33
CA VAL A 17 -8.63 15.42 24.67
C VAL A 17 -8.11 16.85 24.62
N ILE A 18 -8.14 17.43 23.42
CA ILE A 18 -7.78 18.82 23.15
C ILE A 18 -9.05 19.59 22.77
N GLN A 19 -9.20 20.81 23.31
CA GLN A 19 -10.15 21.79 22.79
C GLN A 19 -9.51 22.54 21.62
N ALA A 20 -10.13 22.49 20.44
CA ALA A 20 -9.60 23.12 19.24
C ALA A 20 -9.57 24.65 19.35
N GLY A 21 -8.63 25.32 18.68
CA GLY A 21 -8.74 26.76 18.43
C GLY A 21 -10.05 27.11 17.71
N MET A 22 -10.86 27.99 18.30
CA MET A 22 -12.20 28.35 17.83
C MET A 22 -12.37 29.86 17.84
N GLN A 23 -12.32 30.46 16.64
CA GLN A 23 -12.51 31.90 16.47
C GLN A 23 -13.85 32.34 17.09
N TRP A 24 -13.80 33.38 17.93
CA TRP A 24 -14.94 33.94 18.67
C TRP A 24 -15.52 33.06 19.80
N VAL A 25 -14.89 31.94 20.15
CA VAL A 25 -15.38 31.04 21.21
C VAL A 25 -14.29 30.68 22.22
N GLY A 26 -13.05 30.45 21.75
CA GLY A 26 -11.92 30.04 22.59
C GLY A 26 -11.32 31.19 23.41
N TYR A 27 -12.11 31.76 24.32
CA TYR A 27 -11.68 32.74 25.33
C TYR A 27 -11.14 32.05 26.59
N ALA A 28 -10.66 32.86 27.54
CA ALA A 28 -10.09 32.42 28.81
C ALA A 28 -11.00 31.45 29.56
N GLU A 29 -12.31 31.71 29.64
CA GLU A 29 -13.25 30.93 30.45
C GLU A 29 -13.36 29.48 29.96
N LEU A 30 -13.64 29.28 28.67
CA LEU A 30 -13.77 27.94 28.09
C LEU A 30 -12.45 27.19 28.14
N SER A 31 -11.36 27.85 27.73
CA SER A 31 -10.05 27.23 27.77
C SER A 31 -9.67 26.84 29.21
N SER A 32 -10.05 27.62 30.23
CA SER A 32 -9.72 27.32 31.63
C SER A 32 -10.56 26.16 32.15
N ALA A 33 -11.85 26.12 31.79
CA ALA A 33 -12.74 25.03 32.14
C ALA A 33 -12.27 23.69 31.59
N VAL A 34 -11.73 23.66 30.35
CA VAL A 34 -11.17 22.45 29.75
C VAL A 34 -9.89 22.00 30.44
N SER A 35 -8.95 22.93 30.70
CA SER A 35 -7.72 22.60 31.44
C SER A 35 -8.02 22.07 32.84
N ASN A 36 -8.86 22.78 33.62
CA ASN A 36 -9.30 22.38 34.98
C ASN A 36 -9.98 20.99 35.00
N ALA A 37 -10.58 20.58 33.88
CA ALA A 37 -11.24 19.30 33.71
C ALA A 37 -10.30 18.16 33.27
N GLY A 38 -9.00 18.44 33.11
CA GLY A 38 -7.96 17.47 32.80
C GLY A 38 -7.64 17.33 31.30
N GLY A 39 -8.27 18.12 30.42
CA GLY A 39 -7.92 18.17 28.99
C GLY A 39 -6.92 19.29 28.66
N LEU A 40 -6.56 19.45 27.39
CA LEU A 40 -5.82 20.63 26.94
C LEU A 40 -6.79 21.74 26.49
N GLY A 41 -6.93 22.78 27.31
CA GLY A 41 -7.63 24.01 26.92
C GLY A 41 -6.79 24.88 25.97
N ILE A 42 -7.43 25.49 24.97
CA ILE A 42 -6.76 26.35 23.97
C ILE A 42 -7.44 27.72 23.86
N LEU A 43 -6.69 28.78 24.16
CA LEU A 43 -7.09 30.16 23.93
C LEU A 43 -6.82 30.53 22.46
N THR A 44 -7.78 31.14 21.77
CA THR A 44 -7.65 31.47 20.34
C THR A 44 -7.02 32.84 20.13
N GLY A 45 -5.76 32.89 19.68
CA GLY A 45 -4.98 34.12 19.59
C GLY A 45 -5.64 35.20 18.74
N LEU A 46 -6.14 34.84 17.55
CA LEU A 46 -6.74 35.78 16.59
C LEU A 46 -8.20 36.14 16.87
N THR A 47 -8.78 35.62 17.95
CA THR A 47 -10.02 36.18 18.51
C THR A 47 -9.75 37.56 19.10
N GLN A 48 -8.53 37.79 19.56
CA GLN A 48 -8.07 39.07 20.05
C GLN A 48 -7.68 39.96 18.86
N PRO A 49 -8.03 41.26 18.87
CA PRO A 49 -7.80 42.13 17.74
C PRO A 49 -6.34 42.58 17.62
N THR A 50 -5.60 42.63 18.73
CA THR A 50 -4.19 43.01 18.76
C THR A 50 -3.35 42.05 19.62
N PRO A 51 -2.02 42.00 19.43
CA PRO A 51 -1.12 41.23 20.30
C PRO A 51 -1.25 41.64 21.78
N GLU A 52 -1.49 42.92 22.06
CA GLU A 52 -1.69 43.40 23.44
C GLU A 52 -3.01 42.90 24.04
N ASP A 53 -4.05 42.73 23.23
CA ASP A 53 -5.29 42.13 23.71
C ASP A 53 -5.14 40.61 23.91
N LEU A 54 -4.28 39.94 23.14
CA LEU A 54 -3.86 38.57 23.46
C LEU A 54 -3.15 38.49 24.80
N ARG A 55 -2.22 39.41 25.08
CA ARG A 55 -1.55 39.48 26.38
C ARG A 55 -2.57 39.60 27.52
N LYS A 56 -3.50 40.54 27.41
CA LYS A 56 -4.56 40.73 28.41
C LYS A 56 -5.42 39.49 28.58
N GLU A 57 -5.77 38.79 27.51
CA GLU A 57 -6.56 37.56 27.59
C GLU A 57 -5.78 36.42 28.28
N ILE A 58 -4.50 36.27 27.98
CA ILE A 58 -3.63 35.30 28.66
C ILE A 58 -3.52 35.64 30.15
N GLN A 59 -3.31 36.91 30.48
CA GLN A 59 -3.25 37.36 31.87
C GLN A 59 -4.59 37.21 32.59
N HIS A 60 -5.71 37.47 31.90
CA HIS A 60 -7.05 37.26 32.44
C HIS A 60 -7.29 35.78 32.76
N ARG A 61 -6.87 34.88 31.86
CA ARG A 61 -6.87 33.43 32.10
C ARG A 61 -6.06 33.05 33.34
N LEU A 62 -4.89 33.66 33.53
CA LEU A 62 -3.99 33.39 34.66
C LEU A 62 -4.45 34.05 35.97
N ALA A 63 -5.45 34.93 35.92
CA ALA A 63 -5.95 35.63 37.09
C ALA A 63 -6.71 34.69 38.06
N ASP A 64 -6.64 35.03 39.34
CA ASP A 64 -7.25 34.26 40.42
C ASP A 64 -8.77 34.17 40.27
N GLY A 65 -9.31 32.95 40.31
CA GLY A 65 -10.76 32.68 40.27
C GLY A 65 -11.29 32.08 38.97
N ILE A 66 -10.53 32.14 37.87
CA ILE A 66 -10.88 31.48 36.59
C ILE A 66 -10.13 30.16 36.43
N PHE A 67 -8.90 30.08 36.96
CA PHE A 67 -8.06 28.89 36.96
C PHE A 67 -7.80 28.39 38.37
N ILE A 68 -8.11 27.12 38.64
CA ILE A 68 -8.08 26.54 40.00
C ILE A 68 -6.79 25.75 40.24
N LYS A 69 -6.21 25.14 39.19
CA LYS A 69 -4.99 24.32 39.27
C LYS A 69 -3.83 25.00 38.54
N ARG A 70 -3.12 25.91 39.21
CA ARG A 70 -2.00 26.72 38.63
C ARG A 70 -0.90 25.91 37.91
N ASP A 71 -0.81 24.60 38.15
CA ASP A 71 0.18 23.70 37.54
C ASP A 71 -0.30 23.03 36.24
N GLU A 72 -1.56 23.19 35.84
CA GLU A 72 -2.10 22.58 34.61
C GLU A 72 -1.75 23.38 33.34
N GLN A 73 -1.44 22.66 32.27
CA GLN A 73 -1.03 23.28 31.00
C GLN A 73 -2.22 23.79 30.18
N PHE A 74 -1.98 24.85 29.41
CA PHE A 74 -2.90 25.33 28.38
C PHE A 74 -2.12 25.70 27.12
N GLY A 75 -2.83 25.78 26.00
CA GLY A 75 -2.27 26.19 24.73
C GLY A 75 -2.85 27.51 24.20
N VAL A 76 -2.17 28.09 23.22
CA VAL A 76 -2.70 29.17 22.39
C VAL A 76 -2.77 28.71 20.93
N ASN A 77 -3.88 28.98 20.25
CA ASN A 77 -4.00 28.75 18.81
C ASN A 77 -3.55 29.97 18.00
N LEU A 78 -2.70 29.75 17.00
CA LEU A 78 -2.36 30.72 15.96
C LEU A 78 -2.66 30.14 14.57
N THR A 79 -3.76 30.62 14.00
CA THR A 79 -4.25 30.18 12.69
C THR A 79 -3.81 31.14 11.58
N ILE A 80 -3.02 30.66 10.61
CA ILE A 80 -2.43 31.44 9.52
C ILE A 80 -3.24 31.20 8.24
N LEU A 81 -4.39 31.87 8.12
CA LEU A 81 -5.28 31.74 6.96
C LEU A 81 -5.09 32.89 5.96
N PRO A 82 -5.53 32.72 4.70
CA PRO A 82 -5.65 33.83 3.77
C PRO A 82 -6.53 34.93 4.37
N ALA A 83 -5.93 36.10 4.63
CA ALA A 83 -6.61 37.26 5.19
C ALA A 83 -6.40 38.47 4.29
N ILE A 84 -7.44 39.29 4.14
CA ILE A 84 -7.36 40.55 3.37
C ILE A 84 -6.33 41.49 4.00
N VAL A 85 -6.36 41.58 5.33
CA VAL A 85 -5.37 42.29 6.13
C VAL A 85 -4.72 41.25 7.04
N PRO A 86 -3.52 40.76 6.68
CA PRO A 86 -2.80 39.80 7.51
C PRO A 86 -2.49 40.39 8.90
N PRO A 87 -2.83 39.69 9.99
CA PRO A 87 -2.37 40.04 11.33
C PRO A 87 -0.85 39.98 11.43
N ASP A 88 -0.28 40.71 12.40
CA ASP A 88 1.14 40.61 12.74
C ASP A 88 1.42 39.32 13.52
N TYR A 89 1.44 38.19 12.81
CA TYR A 89 1.63 36.86 13.39
C TYR A 89 2.90 36.75 14.24
N ALA A 90 3.97 37.46 13.87
CA ALA A 90 5.24 37.44 14.60
C ALA A 90 5.10 38.14 15.96
N ALA A 91 4.38 39.27 16.02
CA ALA A 91 4.08 39.94 17.28
C ALA A 91 3.15 39.09 18.18
N TYR A 92 2.15 38.42 17.61
CA TYR A 92 1.32 37.47 18.38
C TYR A 92 2.17 36.31 18.94
N ALA A 93 3.04 35.71 18.14
CA ALA A 93 3.95 34.67 18.60
C ALA A 93 4.93 35.18 19.68
N GLN A 94 5.37 36.43 19.56
CA GLN A 94 6.23 37.07 20.55
C GLN A 94 5.52 37.24 21.90
N VAL A 95 4.26 37.67 21.91
CA VAL A 95 3.44 37.74 23.14
C VAL A 95 3.30 36.38 23.80
N ILE A 96 3.04 35.32 23.02
CA ILE A 96 2.94 33.95 23.55
C ILE A 96 4.23 33.52 24.24
N ILE A 97 5.38 33.85 23.65
CA ILE A 97 6.70 33.55 24.22
C ILE A 97 6.92 34.34 25.52
N GLU A 98 6.59 35.63 25.52
CA GLU A 98 6.77 36.54 26.66
C GLU A 98 5.87 36.18 27.85
N GLU A 99 4.65 35.75 27.60
CA GLU A 99 3.71 35.25 28.62
C GLU A 99 3.96 33.77 28.98
N GLU A 100 5.09 33.21 28.55
CA GLU A 100 5.61 31.88 28.91
C GLU A 100 4.69 30.69 28.61
N VAL A 101 3.79 30.81 27.62
CA VAL A 101 2.90 29.73 27.18
C VAL A 101 3.74 28.56 26.67
N LYS A 102 3.44 27.34 27.12
CA LYS A 102 4.25 26.14 26.80
C LYS A 102 3.80 25.37 25.57
N ILE A 103 2.54 25.54 25.15
CA ILE A 103 1.96 24.80 24.02
C ILE A 103 1.33 25.77 23.03
N VAL A 104 1.59 25.57 21.73
CA VAL A 104 0.92 26.32 20.67
C VAL A 104 0.34 25.37 19.63
N GLU A 105 -0.94 25.56 19.33
CA GLU A 105 -1.58 24.95 18.18
C GLU A 105 -1.44 25.91 16.99
N THR A 106 -0.79 25.47 15.90
CA THR A 106 -0.72 26.24 14.65
C THR A 106 -1.61 25.60 13.58
N ALA A 107 -2.20 26.42 12.72
CA ALA A 107 -3.01 25.95 11.60
C ALA A 107 -2.81 26.84 10.37
N GLY A 108 -3.18 26.36 9.18
CA GLY A 108 -3.16 27.15 7.94
C GLY A 108 -1.83 27.10 7.17
N ASN A 109 -1.63 28.08 6.29
CA ASN A 109 -0.58 28.05 5.26
C ASN A 109 0.74 28.68 5.73
N ASN A 110 1.87 28.20 5.21
CA ASN A 110 3.22 28.75 5.41
C ASN A 110 3.63 28.98 6.87
N PRO A 111 3.51 27.99 7.77
CA PRO A 111 3.76 28.19 9.20
C PRO A 111 5.25 28.28 9.57
N SER A 112 6.17 28.07 8.63
CA SER A 112 7.61 27.85 8.90
C SER A 112 8.29 28.95 9.71
N ALA A 113 7.97 30.23 9.47
CA ALA A 113 8.58 31.34 10.20
C ALA A 113 8.13 31.37 11.67
N ILE A 114 6.83 31.21 11.89
CA ILE A 114 6.21 31.19 13.22
C ILE A 114 6.62 29.94 13.99
N ILE A 115 6.62 28.76 13.35
CA ILE A 115 7.10 27.52 13.97
C ILE A 115 8.53 27.68 14.47
N LYS A 116 9.44 28.23 13.65
CA LYS A 116 10.84 28.44 14.07
C LYS A 116 10.97 29.42 15.23
N GLN A 117 10.20 30.51 15.22
CA GLN A 117 10.17 31.47 16.32
C GLN A 117 9.74 30.78 17.63
N LEU A 118 8.66 30.02 17.60
CA LEU A 118 8.15 29.30 18.78
C LEU A 118 9.10 28.19 19.25
N GLN A 119 9.68 27.40 18.33
CA GLN A 119 10.67 26.37 18.64
C GLN A 119 11.90 26.93 19.34
N SER A 120 12.37 28.12 18.93
CA SER A 120 13.53 28.77 19.55
C SER A 120 13.30 29.12 21.02
N ALA A 121 12.04 29.21 21.45
CA ALA A 121 11.64 29.43 22.83
C ALA A 121 11.31 28.12 23.60
N GLY A 122 11.49 26.95 22.97
CA GLY A 122 11.20 25.65 23.59
C GLY A 122 9.71 25.34 23.75
N ILE A 123 8.85 25.98 22.96
CA ILE A 123 7.40 25.76 22.97
C ILE A 123 7.07 24.46 22.23
N VAL A 124 6.17 23.65 22.81
CA VAL A 124 5.61 22.45 22.19
C VAL A 124 4.62 22.86 21.11
N ILE A 125 4.79 22.33 19.89
CA ILE A 125 3.97 22.72 18.73
C ILE A 125 3.08 21.57 18.27
N ILE A 126 1.78 21.85 18.22
CA ILE A 126 0.77 21.00 17.60
C ILE A 126 0.37 21.64 16.27
N HIS A 127 0.69 21.03 15.13
CA HIS A 127 0.36 21.60 13.83
C HIS A 127 -0.82 20.89 13.16
N LYS A 128 -1.87 21.65 12.82
CA LYS A 128 -3.11 21.16 12.22
C LYS A 128 -2.97 21.00 10.71
N CYS A 129 -3.32 19.81 10.21
CA CYS A 129 -3.14 19.41 8.81
C CYS A 129 -4.36 18.65 8.27
N THR A 130 -4.80 19.02 7.08
CA THR A 130 -5.91 18.35 6.36
C THR A 130 -5.43 17.27 5.37
N THR A 131 -4.11 17.13 5.17
CA THR A 131 -3.53 16.14 4.26
C THR A 131 -2.25 15.54 4.82
N ILE A 132 -1.94 14.31 4.42
CA ILE A 132 -0.67 13.64 4.80
C ILE A 132 0.55 14.39 4.27
N ARG A 133 0.45 15.00 3.08
CA ARG A 133 1.54 15.80 2.51
C ARG A 133 1.89 16.99 3.41
N HIS A 134 0.89 17.71 3.91
CA HIS A 134 1.11 18.84 4.81
C HIS A 134 1.63 18.35 6.17
N ALA A 135 1.09 17.25 6.69
CA ALA A 135 1.56 16.64 7.93
C ALA A 135 3.05 16.24 7.87
N LEU A 136 3.48 15.59 6.79
CA LEU A 136 4.90 15.25 6.56
C LEU A 136 5.78 16.49 6.37
N SER A 137 5.22 17.58 5.85
CA SER A 137 5.95 18.85 5.70
C SER A 137 6.15 19.52 7.07
N ALA A 138 5.14 19.49 7.93
CA ALA A 138 5.23 19.98 9.29
C ALA A 138 6.13 19.12 10.18
N GLU A 139 6.09 17.79 10.03
CA GLU A 139 7.05 16.88 10.68
C GLU A 139 8.50 17.25 10.35
N LYS A 140 8.80 17.55 9.08
CA LYS A 140 10.14 18.02 8.66
C LYS A 140 10.53 19.37 9.26
N LEU A 141 9.56 20.20 9.63
CA LEU A 141 9.80 21.45 10.35
C LEU A 141 10.08 21.22 11.84
N GLY A 142 9.89 20.00 12.35
CA GLY A 142 10.20 19.62 13.73
C GLY A 142 9.10 19.94 14.73
N VAL A 143 7.83 19.93 14.31
CA VAL A 143 6.70 20.04 15.25
C VAL A 143 6.59 18.79 16.12
N ASP A 144 6.03 18.92 17.32
CA ASP A 144 5.96 17.83 18.30
C ASP A 144 4.77 16.89 18.05
N PHE A 145 3.64 17.48 17.63
CA PHE A 145 2.42 16.76 17.32
C PHE A 145 1.81 17.24 16.00
N ILE A 146 1.16 16.33 15.30
CA ILE A 146 0.24 16.68 14.21
C ILE A 146 -1.20 16.57 14.69
N SER A 147 -2.04 17.57 14.40
CA SER A 147 -3.49 17.42 14.48
C SER A 147 -4.03 17.11 13.08
N ILE A 148 -4.45 15.86 12.85
CA ILE A 148 -4.99 15.44 11.56
C ILE A 148 -6.48 15.79 11.51
N ASP A 149 -6.83 16.72 10.63
CA ASP A 149 -8.18 17.25 10.50
C ASP A 149 -8.89 16.62 9.30
N GLY A 150 -9.87 15.75 9.58
CA GLY A 150 -10.64 15.04 8.57
C GLY A 150 -11.72 15.89 7.93
N PHE A 151 -12.35 15.35 6.89
CA PHE A 151 -13.46 15.99 6.19
C PHE A 151 -14.61 16.42 7.11
N GLU A 152 -14.82 15.72 8.21
CA GLU A 152 -15.85 15.95 9.22
C GLU A 152 -15.57 17.17 10.12
N ALA A 153 -14.42 17.83 9.98
CA ALA A 153 -14.07 19.00 10.79
C ALA A 153 -14.97 20.21 10.50
N ALA A 154 -15.11 21.09 11.50
CA ALA A 154 -15.74 22.39 11.35
C ALA A 154 -14.72 23.42 10.84
N GLY A 155 -15.15 24.45 10.11
CA GLY A 155 -14.22 25.45 9.58
C GLY A 155 -13.47 24.95 8.34
N HIS A 156 -12.19 25.29 8.20
CA HIS A 156 -11.44 25.03 6.97
C HIS A 156 -11.01 23.56 6.87
N ILE A 157 -11.60 22.81 5.95
CA ILE A 157 -11.40 21.35 5.84
C ILE A 157 -10.39 20.93 4.76
N GLY A 158 -9.80 21.89 4.05
CA GLY A 158 -8.98 21.62 2.87
C GLY A 158 -9.82 21.18 1.66
N GLU A 159 -9.16 20.61 0.65
CA GLU A 159 -9.75 20.43 -0.69
C GLU A 159 -9.77 18.97 -1.17
N THR A 160 -9.46 18.02 -0.29
CA THR A 160 -9.30 16.60 -0.68
C THR A 160 -10.46 15.70 -0.28
N ASP A 161 -11.40 16.20 0.52
CA ASP A 161 -12.60 15.48 0.96
C ASP A 161 -12.36 14.10 1.60
N VAL A 162 -11.19 13.89 2.24
CA VAL A 162 -10.83 12.61 2.86
C VAL A 162 -11.32 12.58 4.31
N THR A 163 -12.20 11.62 4.61
CA THR A 163 -12.76 11.40 5.95
C THR A 163 -11.74 10.82 6.92
N ASN A 164 -11.98 11.01 8.22
CA ASN A 164 -11.05 10.57 9.26
C ASN A 164 -10.83 9.05 9.30
N LEU A 165 -11.82 8.25 8.90
CA LEU A 165 -11.68 6.79 8.82
C LEU A 165 -10.46 6.38 7.96
N ILE A 166 -10.22 7.10 6.86
CA ILE A 166 -9.10 6.86 5.94
C ILE A 166 -7.91 7.73 6.33
N LEU A 167 -8.13 9.02 6.62
CA LEU A 167 -7.06 9.99 6.82
C LEU A 167 -6.21 9.65 8.06
N LEU A 168 -6.83 9.26 9.17
CA LEU A 168 -6.11 8.88 10.39
C LEU A 168 -5.30 7.60 10.18
N ARG A 169 -5.87 6.60 9.47
CA ARG A 169 -5.11 5.39 9.16
C ARG A 169 -3.92 5.68 8.26
N ARG A 170 -4.08 6.57 7.28
CA ARG A 170 -2.98 7.02 6.42
C ARG A 170 -1.92 7.81 7.19
N ALA A 171 -2.31 8.60 8.19
CA ALA A 171 -1.40 9.31 9.08
C ALA A 171 -0.58 8.33 9.91
N ALA A 172 -1.21 7.33 10.55
CA ALA A 172 -0.52 6.29 11.31
C ALA A 172 0.48 5.46 10.48
N GLN A 173 0.24 5.32 9.17
CA GLN A 173 1.16 4.64 8.26
C GLN A 173 2.34 5.50 7.80
N SER A 174 2.24 6.83 7.91
CA SER A 174 3.16 7.74 7.23
C SER A 174 3.97 8.61 8.19
N LEU A 175 3.40 9.03 9.32
CA LEU A 175 4.04 9.89 10.31
C LEU A 175 4.90 9.08 11.29
N LYS A 176 5.99 9.69 11.74
CA LYS A 176 6.90 9.17 12.77
C LYS A 176 6.68 9.84 14.12
N ILE A 177 6.16 11.07 14.13
CA ILE A 177 5.76 11.80 15.33
C ILE A 177 4.28 11.49 15.69
N PRO A 178 3.89 11.60 16.98
CA PRO A 178 2.51 11.40 17.39
C PRO A 178 1.55 12.36 16.70
N PHE A 179 0.30 11.89 16.53
CA PHE A 179 -0.76 12.73 16.00
C PHE A 179 -2.06 12.55 16.80
N VAL A 180 -2.87 13.61 16.82
CA VAL A 180 -4.22 13.63 17.37
C VAL A 180 -5.25 13.67 16.24
N ALA A 181 -6.40 13.07 16.48
CA ALA A 181 -7.50 13.04 15.51
C ALA A 181 -8.43 14.23 15.70
N SER A 182 -8.73 14.97 14.63
CA SER A 182 -9.56 16.19 14.67
C SER A 182 -10.69 16.13 13.64
N GLY A 183 -11.89 16.53 14.05
CA GLY A 183 -13.10 16.51 13.22
C GLY A 183 -13.95 15.24 13.39
N GLY A 184 -15.25 15.40 13.66
CA GLY A 184 -16.15 14.26 13.82
C GLY A 184 -16.18 13.58 15.20
N PHE A 185 -15.44 14.08 16.20
CA PHE A 185 -15.38 13.50 17.55
C PHE A 185 -16.13 14.34 18.58
N ALA A 186 -16.90 13.68 19.46
CA ALA A 186 -17.69 14.34 20.53
C ALA A 186 -17.79 13.55 21.84
N ASP A 187 -17.42 12.26 21.86
CA ASP A 187 -17.68 11.34 22.97
C ASP A 187 -16.55 10.30 23.16
N GLY A 188 -16.74 9.38 24.12
CA GLY A 188 -15.77 8.33 24.44
C GLY A 188 -15.63 7.26 23.36
N GLU A 189 -16.71 6.96 22.64
CA GLU A 189 -16.73 6.08 21.48
C GLU A 189 -15.84 6.64 20.37
N GLY A 190 -15.96 7.94 20.09
CA GLY A 190 -15.10 8.67 19.16
C GLY A 190 -13.63 8.64 19.58
N LEU A 191 -13.33 8.82 20.87
CA LEU A 191 -11.96 8.67 21.40
C LEU A 191 -11.41 7.27 21.13
N VAL A 192 -12.16 6.21 21.45
CA VAL A 192 -11.71 4.82 21.21
C VAL A 192 -11.50 4.57 19.72
N ALA A 193 -12.36 5.08 18.85
CA ALA A 193 -12.20 4.96 17.40
C ALA A 193 -10.90 5.64 16.91
N ALA A 194 -10.60 6.83 17.41
CA ALA A 194 -9.37 7.55 17.08
C ALA A 194 -8.11 6.79 17.54
N LEU A 195 -8.11 6.28 18.79
CA LEU A 195 -7.02 5.46 19.32
C LEU A 195 -6.82 4.18 18.50
N ALA A 196 -7.92 3.50 18.14
CA ALA A 196 -7.87 2.30 17.30
C ALA A 196 -7.30 2.57 15.89
N LEU A 197 -7.49 3.78 15.35
CA LEU A 197 -6.93 4.21 14.06
C LEU A 197 -5.46 4.70 14.17
N GLY A 198 -4.90 4.75 15.38
CA GLY A 198 -3.49 5.05 15.65
C GLY A 198 -3.21 6.47 16.12
N ALA A 199 -4.24 7.29 16.38
CA ALA A 199 -4.05 8.58 17.02
C ALA A 199 -3.71 8.39 18.52
N CYS A 200 -3.12 9.41 19.15
CA CYS A 200 -2.83 9.41 20.59
C CYS A 200 -3.85 10.21 21.43
N GLY A 201 -4.89 10.73 20.79
CA GLY A 201 -5.97 11.48 21.42
C GLY A 201 -6.88 12.14 20.38
N ILE A 202 -7.87 12.89 20.85
CA ILE A 202 -8.80 13.62 19.99
C ILE A 202 -8.75 15.13 20.22
N ASN A 203 -9.05 15.88 19.17
CA ASN A 203 -9.26 17.32 19.20
C ASN A 203 -10.71 17.62 18.79
N MET A 204 -11.42 18.39 19.62
CA MET A 204 -12.85 18.69 19.44
C MET A 204 -13.09 20.20 19.39
N GLY A 205 -13.95 20.64 18.46
CA GLY A 205 -14.43 22.01 18.40
C GLY A 205 -15.90 22.08 18.81
N THR A 206 -16.80 21.66 17.90
CA THR A 206 -18.26 21.68 18.06
C THR A 206 -18.76 21.19 19.43
N ARG A 207 -18.16 20.12 19.98
CA ARG A 207 -18.55 19.57 21.29
C ARG A 207 -18.32 20.54 22.44
N PHE A 208 -17.23 21.32 22.43
CA PHE A 208 -16.93 22.32 23.44
C PHE A 208 -17.70 23.62 23.25
N VAL A 209 -18.23 23.88 22.05
CA VAL A 209 -19.19 24.99 21.85
C VAL A 209 -20.44 24.75 22.70
N SER A 210 -20.89 23.50 22.78
CA SER A 210 -22.06 23.06 23.57
C SER A 210 -21.69 22.65 25.00
N THR A 211 -21.01 23.52 25.74
CA THR A 211 -20.81 23.39 27.20
C THR A 211 -21.30 24.62 27.94
N VAL A 212 -21.49 24.49 29.25
CA VAL A 212 -21.93 25.60 30.11
C VAL A 212 -20.95 26.77 30.05
N GLU A 213 -19.65 26.48 30.11
CA GLU A 213 -18.55 27.44 30.20
C GLU A 213 -18.21 28.13 28.86
N SER A 214 -18.74 27.62 27.74
CA SER A 214 -18.63 28.27 26.45
C SER A 214 -19.30 29.66 26.50
N PRO A 215 -18.60 30.76 26.20
CA PRO A 215 -19.07 32.13 26.44
C PRO A 215 -20.00 32.65 25.35
N ILE A 216 -20.64 31.76 24.58
CA ILE A 216 -21.58 32.13 23.52
C ILE A 216 -23.02 32.07 24.02
N HIS A 217 -23.91 32.73 23.28
CA HIS A 217 -25.33 32.72 23.58
C HIS A 217 -25.92 31.29 23.58
N ASP A 218 -26.68 30.95 24.64
CA ASP A 218 -27.21 29.59 24.85
C ASP A 218 -28.13 29.11 23.73
N ASN A 219 -28.76 30.02 23.00
CA ASN A 219 -29.56 29.65 21.84
C ASN A 219 -28.76 28.91 20.77
N ILE A 220 -27.50 29.32 20.53
CA ILE A 220 -26.63 28.64 19.57
C ILE A 220 -26.25 27.25 20.07
N LYS A 221 -25.99 27.11 21.38
CA LYS A 221 -25.75 25.80 22.02
C LYS A 221 -26.95 24.87 21.84
N ARG A 222 -28.17 25.38 22.02
CA ARG A 222 -29.43 24.64 21.78
C ARG A 222 -29.60 24.27 20.30
N THR A 223 -29.31 25.18 19.38
CA THR A 223 -29.34 24.88 17.94
C THR A 223 -28.42 23.71 17.58
N ILE A 224 -27.24 23.60 18.20
CA ILE A 224 -26.35 22.44 18.00
C ILE A 224 -26.98 21.15 18.54
N VAL A 225 -27.56 21.19 19.77
CA VAL A 225 -28.18 20.03 20.43
C VAL A 225 -29.40 19.51 19.66
N GLU A 226 -30.20 20.42 19.11
CA GLU A 226 -31.40 20.12 18.33
C GLU A 226 -31.09 19.71 16.89
N GLY A 227 -29.86 19.98 16.41
CA GLY A 227 -29.44 19.75 15.04
C GLY A 227 -29.19 18.29 14.66
N SER A 228 -29.26 18.05 13.36
CA SER A 228 -28.87 16.82 12.67
C SER A 228 -27.45 16.96 12.08
N GLU A 229 -26.80 15.83 11.87
CA GLU A 229 -25.57 15.69 11.08
C GLU A 229 -25.65 16.31 9.67
N ASN A 230 -26.86 16.49 9.13
CA ASN A 230 -27.12 17.08 7.82
C ASN A 230 -27.22 18.61 7.85
N ASP A 231 -27.18 19.25 9.02
CA ASP A 231 -27.35 20.71 9.18
C ASP A 231 -26.03 21.47 9.03
N THR A 232 -25.16 20.99 8.14
CA THR A 232 -23.93 21.68 7.74
C THR A 232 -23.89 21.91 6.23
N GLU A 233 -23.18 22.94 5.81
CA GLU A 233 -23.00 23.32 4.42
C GLU A 233 -21.52 23.59 4.12
N LEU A 234 -21.06 23.23 2.92
CA LEU A 234 -19.70 23.50 2.45
C LEU A 234 -19.71 24.71 1.53
N LEU A 235 -19.07 25.79 1.97
CA LEU A 235 -18.94 27.04 1.20
C LEU A 235 -17.50 27.27 0.74
N LEU A 236 -17.35 28.15 -0.25
CA LEU A 236 -16.08 28.70 -0.72
C LEU A 236 -15.17 27.67 -1.41
N LYS A 237 -15.73 26.54 -1.85
CA LYS A 237 -15.00 25.48 -2.53
C LYS A 237 -14.46 25.93 -3.89
N LYS A 238 -15.27 26.69 -4.63
CA LYS A 238 -14.86 27.35 -5.88
C LYS A 238 -13.59 28.20 -5.70
N PHE A 239 -13.42 28.79 -4.52
CA PHE A 239 -12.30 29.69 -4.20
C PHE A 239 -11.11 28.98 -3.54
N LYS A 240 -11.13 27.64 -3.45
CA LYS A 240 -10.10 26.83 -2.75
C LYS A 240 -9.89 27.29 -1.29
N ASN A 241 -11.00 27.65 -0.65
CA ASN A 241 -11.04 28.04 0.75
C ASN A 241 -12.18 27.31 1.47
N THR A 242 -12.36 26.02 1.16
CA THR A 242 -13.52 25.24 1.57
C THR A 242 -13.70 25.30 3.09
N SER A 243 -14.87 25.81 3.50
CA SER A 243 -15.23 25.98 4.90
C SER A 243 -16.55 25.28 5.21
N ARG A 244 -16.57 24.46 6.25
CA ARG A 244 -17.77 23.83 6.79
C ARG A 244 -18.43 24.71 7.84
N LEU A 245 -19.68 25.05 7.57
CA LEU A 245 -20.49 26.00 8.33
C LEU A 245 -21.86 25.41 8.64
N HIS A 246 -22.58 26.00 9.59
CA HIS A 246 -23.97 25.63 9.84
C HIS A 246 -24.85 25.98 8.65
N LYS A 247 -25.76 25.08 8.29
CA LYS A 247 -26.69 25.28 7.19
C LYS A 247 -27.83 26.22 7.61
N ASN A 248 -27.63 27.52 7.38
CA ASN A 248 -28.63 28.56 7.63
C ASN A 248 -28.95 29.36 6.36
N ALA A 249 -29.86 30.35 6.47
CA ALA A 249 -30.25 31.17 5.33
C ALA A 249 -29.07 31.86 4.63
N VAL A 250 -28.11 32.38 5.41
CA VAL A 250 -26.92 33.10 4.89
C VAL A 250 -25.96 32.15 4.16
N ALA A 251 -25.74 30.96 4.70
CA ALA A 251 -24.90 29.93 4.08
C ALA A 251 -25.52 29.43 2.77
N VAL A 252 -26.83 29.16 2.76
CA VAL A 252 -27.56 28.74 1.56
C VAL A 252 -27.53 29.83 0.49
N GLU A 253 -27.69 31.10 0.86
CA GLU A 253 -27.57 32.23 -0.07
C GLU A 253 -26.17 32.32 -0.67
N ALA A 254 -25.13 32.26 0.15
CA ALA A 254 -23.74 32.28 -0.31
C ALA A 254 -23.42 31.09 -1.22
N LYS A 255 -23.92 29.89 -0.88
CA LYS A 255 -23.77 28.69 -1.71
C LYS A 255 -24.41 28.87 -3.07
N LYS A 256 -25.61 29.43 -3.11
CA LYS A 256 -26.34 29.71 -4.34
C LYS A 256 -25.55 30.63 -5.28
N ILE A 257 -24.99 31.72 -4.75
CA ILE A 257 -24.13 32.65 -5.52
C ILE A 257 -22.88 31.94 -6.06
N GLU A 258 -22.26 31.08 -5.25
CA GLU A 258 -21.09 30.29 -5.65
C GLU A 258 -21.41 29.31 -6.79
N THR A 259 -22.57 28.65 -6.76
CA THR A 259 -22.93 27.57 -7.70
C THR A 259 -23.65 28.04 -8.96
N GLU A 260 -24.56 29.01 -8.88
CA GLU A 260 -25.39 29.43 -10.02
C GLU A 260 -24.67 30.43 -10.92
N ASN A 261 -23.74 31.22 -10.38
CA ASN A 261 -22.96 32.17 -11.15
C ASN A 261 -21.54 31.63 -11.41
N LEU A 262 -21.32 31.08 -12.61
CA LEU A 262 -20.01 30.55 -13.03
C LEU A 262 -18.90 31.60 -12.98
N ASN A 263 -19.23 32.89 -13.11
CA ASN A 263 -18.26 33.99 -13.05
C ASN A 263 -18.13 34.64 -11.67
N SER A 264 -18.83 34.15 -10.64
CA SER A 264 -18.72 34.71 -9.28
C SER A 264 -17.29 34.63 -8.75
N THR A 265 -16.88 35.70 -8.07
CA THR A 265 -15.61 35.88 -7.38
C THR A 265 -15.85 35.91 -5.88
N PHE A 266 -14.77 35.86 -5.08
CA PHE A 266 -14.90 35.96 -3.63
C PHE A 266 -15.59 37.26 -3.17
N ALA A 267 -15.41 38.36 -3.90
CA ALA A 267 -16.03 39.65 -3.60
C ALA A 267 -17.58 39.57 -3.54
N ASP A 268 -18.18 38.70 -4.36
CA ASP A 268 -19.64 38.56 -4.45
C ASP A 268 -20.25 37.94 -3.18
N VAL A 269 -19.49 37.08 -2.48
CA VAL A 269 -19.94 36.40 -1.25
C VAL A 269 -19.32 36.98 0.02
N GLN A 270 -18.30 37.83 -0.09
CA GLN A 270 -17.51 38.35 1.04
C GLN A 270 -18.36 38.95 2.17
N HIS A 271 -19.41 39.71 1.81
CA HIS A 271 -20.30 40.34 2.78
C HIS A 271 -21.20 39.34 3.53
N LEU A 272 -21.47 38.18 2.94
CA LEU A 272 -22.21 37.07 3.57
C LEU A 272 -21.33 36.26 4.50
N VAL A 273 -20.10 35.96 4.08
CA VAL A 273 -19.14 35.11 4.81
C VAL A 273 -18.18 35.89 5.72
N SER A 274 -18.47 37.16 5.96
CA SER A 274 -17.69 38.05 6.83
C SER A 274 -17.60 37.50 8.26
N GLY A 275 -16.37 37.37 8.79
CA GLY A 275 -16.14 36.96 10.17
C GLY A 275 -16.76 37.91 11.21
N GLN A 276 -16.89 39.21 10.89
CA GLN A 276 -17.58 40.18 11.75
C GLN A 276 -19.09 39.92 11.80
N ARG A 277 -19.68 39.52 10.67
CA ARG A 277 -21.08 39.10 10.63
C ARG A 277 -21.28 37.79 11.38
N GLY A 278 -20.37 36.83 11.22
CA GLY A 278 -20.39 35.55 11.95
C GLY A 278 -20.28 35.73 13.47
N LYS A 279 -19.49 36.68 13.95
CA LYS A 279 -19.39 37.01 15.39
C LYS A 279 -20.75 37.37 16.01
N ARG A 280 -21.63 38.02 15.25
CA ARG A 280 -22.98 38.40 15.72
C ARG A 280 -23.83 37.19 16.10
N VAL A 281 -23.65 36.04 15.44
CA VAL A 281 -24.35 34.79 15.78
C VAL A 281 -24.12 34.41 17.25
N PHE A 282 -22.86 34.47 17.69
CA PHE A 282 -22.48 34.07 19.05
C PHE A 282 -22.90 35.07 20.12
N ILE A 283 -23.03 36.36 19.77
CA ILE A 283 -23.41 37.43 20.70
C ILE A 283 -24.93 37.59 20.78
N GLU A 284 -25.59 37.67 19.63
CA GLU A 284 -27.03 37.94 19.51
C GLU A 284 -27.88 36.68 19.69
N GLY A 285 -27.28 35.49 19.51
CA GLY A 285 -27.99 34.23 19.63
C GLY A 285 -28.88 33.87 18.46
N ASP A 286 -28.85 34.65 17.37
CA ASP A 286 -29.58 34.34 16.14
C ASP A 286 -28.71 33.47 15.23
N PRO A 287 -29.06 32.18 15.01
CA PRO A 287 -28.31 31.30 14.13
C PRO A 287 -28.31 31.75 12.66
N ASN A 288 -29.15 32.72 12.27
CA ASN A 288 -29.22 33.29 10.91
C ASN A 288 -28.53 34.66 10.78
N ALA A 289 -27.96 35.23 11.84
CA ALA A 289 -27.32 36.55 11.77
C ALA A 289 -26.10 36.58 10.82
N GLY A 290 -25.44 35.44 10.63
CA GLY A 290 -24.26 35.28 9.77
C GLY A 290 -23.89 33.81 9.60
N VAL A 291 -22.78 33.54 8.90
CA VAL A 291 -22.20 32.20 8.86
C VAL A 291 -21.44 31.89 10.15
N TRP A 292 -21.51 30.65 10.61
CA TRP A 292 -20.78 30.19 11.80
C TRP A 292 -20.36 28.73 11.65
N THR A 293 -19.26 28.36 12.31
CA THR A 293 -18.61 27.06 12.11
C THR A 293 -19.23 25.99 13.00
N VAL A 294 -19.64 24.88 12.39
CA VAL A 294 -20.12 23.68 13.08
C VAL A 294 -19.77 22.46 12.22
N GLY A 295 -19.44 21.34 12.85
CA GLY A 295 -19.16 20.07 12.18
C GLY A 295 -20.34 19.10 12.28
N PRO A 296 -20.51 18.14 11.35
CA PRO A 296 -21.60 17.15 11.33
C PRO A 296 -21.73 16.33 12.63
N VAL A 297 -20.70 16.34 13.47
CA VAL A 297 -20.75 15.80 14.83
C VAL A 297 -21.86 16.42 15.70
N LEU A 298 -22.45 17.56 15.33
CA LEU A 298 -23.65 18.08 16.01
C LEU A 298 -24.78 17.03 16.10
N GLY A 299 -24.90 16.15 15.10
CA GLY A 299 -25.91 15.09 15.10
C GLY A 299 -25.83 14.13 16.28
N VAL A 300 -24.68 14.00 16.94
CA VAL A 300 -24.50 13.14 18.14
C VAL A 300 -24.42 13.93 19.45
N ILE A 301 -24.44 15.26 19.40
CA ILE A 301 -24.43 16.12 20.60
C ILE A 301 -25.87 16.30 21.08
N LYS A 302 -26.16 15.91 22.33
CA LYS A 302 -27.54 15.85 22.87
C LYS A 302 -27.75 16.58 24.20
N ASP A 303 -26.76 17.31 24.66
CA ASP A 303 -26.76 17.98 25.95
C ASP A 303 -25.77 19.16 26.00
N ILE A 304 -25.87 19.96 27.06
CA ILE A 304 -24.96 21.09 27.36
C ILE A 304 -24.39 20.89 28.77
N PRO A 305 -23.40 19.99 28.95
CA PRO A 305 -22.80 19.73 30.24
C PRO A 305 -21.73 20.77 30.60
N THR A 306 -21.25 20.73 31.84
CA THR A 306 -19.98 21.37 32.18
C THR A 306 -18.81 20.66 31.48
N CYS A 307 -17.70 21.36 31.25
CA CYS A 307 -16.47 20.77 30.70
C CYS A 307 -15.97 19.60 31.55
N ASN A 308 -16.04 19.72 32.88
CA ASN A 308 -15.65 18.66 33.81
C ASN A 308 -16.54 17.40 33.69
N GLU A 309 -17.86 17.56 33.60
CA GLU A 309 -18.77 16.43 33.36
C GLU A 309 -18.54 15.79 31.99
N LEU A 310 -18.31 16.61 30.96
CA LEU A 310 -18.04 16.14 29.60
C LEU A 310 -16.78 15.26 29.56
N LEU A 311 -15.65 15.78 30.03
CA LEU A 311 -14.34 15.10 29.96
C LEU A 311 -14.33 13.80 30.78
N LYS A 312 -14.86 13.83 32.02
CA LYS A 312 -15.00 12.61 32.85
C LYS A 312 -15.90 11.56 32.18
N ARG A 313 -16.97 12.00 31.54
CA ARG A 313 -17.86 11.10 30.80
C ARG A 313 -17.18 10.51 29.57
N ILE A 314 -16.38 11.28 28.84
CA ILE A 314 -15.61 10.78 27.69
C ILE A 314 -14.65 9.69 28.14
N GLU A 315 -13.89 9.93 29.22
CA GLU A 315 -12.96 8.92 29.75
C GLU A 315 -13.71 7.65 30.19
N GLN A 316 -14.78 7.80 30.97
CA GLN A 316 -15.60 6.69 31.42
C GLN A 316 -16.18 5.90 30.23
N LYS A 317 -16.79 6.58 29.26
CA LYS A 317 -17.41 5.96 28.08
C LYS A 317 -16.39 5.30 27.17
N ALA A 318 -15.17 5.83 27.09
CA ALA A 318 -14.09 5.19 26.36
C ALA A 318 -13.70 3.86 27.02
N ILE A 319 -13.56 3.82 28.35
CA ILE A 319 -13.27 2.58 29.10
C ILE A 319 -14.40 1.55 28.93
N GLU A 320 -15.65 1.98 29.09
CA GLU A 320 -16.83 1.12 28.86
C GLU A 320 -16.86 0.59 27.43
N THR A 321 -16.53 1.43 26.44
CA THR A 321 -16.51 1.05 25.03
C THR A 321 -15.41 0.03 24.73
N MET A 322 -14.21 0.19 25.29
CA MET A 322 -13.13 -0.79 25.15
C MET A 322 -13.54 -2.15 25.73
N SER A 323 -14.16 -2.18 26.91
CA SER A 323 -14.70 -3.42 27.50
C SER A 323 -15.78 -4.04 26.63
N ARG A 324 -16.74 -3.23 26.17
CA ARG A 324 -17.84 -3.70 25.29
C ARG A 324 -17.30 -4.29 23.98
N ILE A 325 -16.28 -3.68 23.38
CA ILE A 325 -15.64 -4.21 22.16
C ILE A 325 -15.02 -5.59 22.44
N GLN A 326 -14.37 -5.77 23.59
CA GLN A 326 -13.83 -7.09 23.98
C GLN A 326 -14.95 -8.13 24.11
N ASP A 327 -16.09 -7.76 24.70
CA ASP A 327 -17.24 -8.67 24.87
C ASP A 327 -17.92 -9.04 23.55
N LEU A 328 -17.95 -8.11 22.58
CA LEU A 328 -18.46 -8.36 21.23
C LEU A 328 -17.57 -9.33 20.44
N VAL A 329 -16.29 -9.42 20.81
CA VAL A 329 -15.32 -10.33 20.18
C VAL A 329 -15.25 -11.62 20.98
N LYS A 330 -16.13 -12.57 20.67
CA LYS A 330 -16.05 -13.93 21.21
C LYS A 330 -14.95 -14.71 20.50
N VAL A 331 -13.79 -14.80 21.15
CA VAL A 331 -12.74 -15.75 20.75
C VAL A 331 -13.15 -17.14 21.27
N THR A 332 -14.05 -17.83 20.57
CA THR A 332 -14.40 -19.22 20.87
C THR A 332 -13.52 -20.18 20.08
N SER A 333 -12.86 -21.11 20.77
CA SER A 333 -12.30 -22.31 20.15
C SER A 333 -13.45 -23.21 19.71
N LYS A 334 -13.77 -23.24 18.42
CA LYS A 334 -14.73 -24.22 17.87
C LYS A 334 -14.06 -25.59 17.75
N PHE A 335 -13.94 -26.37 18.85
CA PHE A 335 -13.80 -27.84 18.84
C PHE A 335 -14.05 -28.39 20.26
N GLU A 336 -15.28 -28.80 20.54
CA GLU A 336 -15.58 -29.78 21.60
C GLU A 336 -15.95 -31.09 20.90
N THR A 337 -15.15 -32.13 21.10
CA THR A 337 -15.46 -33.49 20.66
C THR A 337 -15.80 -34.29 21.91
N THR A 338 -17.07 -34.66 22.08
CA THR A 338 -17.49 -35.71 23.00
C THR A 338 -16.76 -37.00 22.65
N VAL A 339 -15.93 -37.49 23.58
CA VAL A 339 -15.44 -38.86 23.56
C VAL A 339 -15.81 -39.46 24.91
N GLU A 340 -16.72 -40.43 24.88
CA GLU A 340 -16.92 -41.40 25.95
C GLU A 340 -15.65 -42.24 26.10
N THR A 341 -15.07 -42.31 27.30
CA THR A 341 -14.31 -43.49 27.72
C THR A 341 -14.49 -43.73 29.22
N GLY A 342 -14.68 -45.01 29.54
CA GLY A 342 -14.99 -45.52 30.87
C GLY A 342 -13.81 -45.50 31.86
N GLN A 343 -14.23 -45.60 33.13
CA GLN A 343 -13.54 -45.89 34.40
C GLN A 343 -12.12 -46.49 34.34
N ALA A 344 -11.19 -45.93 35.14
CA ALA A 344 -10.89 -46.42 36.50
C ALA A 344 -9.69 -45.67 37.15
N ASP A 345 -9.93 -45.07 38.32
CA ASP A 345 -9.18 -45.12 39.62
C ASP A 345 -7.66 -45.46 39.60
N SER A 346 -6.74 -44.87 40.39
CA SER A 346 -6.83 -44.13 41.65
C SER A 346 -5.46 -43.51 42.06
N ALA A 347 -5.55 -42.40 42.82
CA ALA A 347 -4.73 -41.95 43.97
C ALA A 347 -3.19 -41.72 43.89
N GLY A 348 -2.79 -40.46 44.16
CA GLY A 348 -1.87 -40.18 45.28
C GLY A 348 -0.66 -39.26 45.07
N SER A 349 -0.66 -38.13 45.80
CA SER A 349 0.47 -37.29 46.24
C SER A 349 1.01 -36.21 45.30
N GLY A 350 1.09 -34.98 45.83
CA GLY A 350 1.48 -33.78 45.09
C GLY A 350 2.98 -33.47 45.12
N ILE A 351 3.34 -32.43 44.37
CA ILE A 351 4.35 -31.39 44.64
C ILE A 351 4.30 -30.42 43.44
N ASN A 352 4.25 -29.13 43.73
CA ASN A 352 4.38 -28.04 42.76
C ASN A 352 5.70 -28.13 41.99
N ARG A 353 5.62 -28.19 40.66
CA ARG A 353 6.68 -27.74 39.75
C ARG A 353 6.05 -27.06 38.54
N GLU A 354 6.60 -25.91 38.20
CA GLU A 354 6.34 -25.16 36.97
C GLU A 354 6.51 -26.08 35.76
N THR A 355 5.47 -26.18 34.93
CA THR A 355 5.56 -26.86 33.64
C THR A 355 5.00 -25.93 32.57
N LEU A 356 5.90 -25.46 31.71
CA LEU A 356 5.60 -24.87 30.41
C LEU A 356 4.66 -25.81 29.64
N VAL A 357 3.42 -25.38 29.40
CA VAL A 357 2.51 -26.10 28.53
C VAL A 357 2.88 -25.77 27.09
N TYR A 358 3.50 -26.74 26.42
CA TYR A 358 3.63 -26.77 24.97
C TYR A 358 2.24 -26.76 24.34
N ASP A 359 2.04 -25.90 23.34
CA ASP A 359 0.80 -25.79 22.56
C ASP A 359 0.72 -26.97 21.57
N ASP A 360 0.32 -28.15 22.07
CA ASP A 360 0.12 -29.38 21.26
C ASP A 360 -0.85 -29.14 20.08
N GLY A 361 -1.72 -28.12 20.18
CA GLY A 361 -2.61 -27.68 19.11
C GLY A 361 -1.89 -26.98 17.94
N LEU A 362 -0.72 -26.38 18.17
CA LEU A 362 0.13 -25.84 17.10
C LEU A 362 0.74 -26.98 16.28
N LEU A 363 1.24 -28.02 16.95
CA LEU A 363 1.80 -29.22 16.31
C LEU A 363 0.76 -29.99 15.49
N GLU A 364 -0.47 -30.11 15.99
CA GLU A 364 -1.55 -30.78 15.25
C GLU A 364 -2.00 -29.98 14.00
N ARG A 365 -2.02 -28.64 14.09
CA ARG A 365 -2.35 -27.75 12.96
C ARG A 365 -1.24 -27.70 11.92
N VAL A 366 0.02 -27.71 12.37
CA VAL A 366 1.19 -27.85 11.50
C VAL A 366 1.14 -29.21 10.80
N GLY A 367 0.86 -30.30 11.53
CA GLY A 367 0.69 -31.64 10.94
C GLY A 367 -0.45 -31.74 9.92
N LYS A 368 -1.59 -31.06 10.15
CA LYS A 368 -2.70 -30.99 9.18
C LYS A 368 -2.35 -30.16 7.93
N ILE A 369 -1.52 -29.13 8.08
CA ILE A 369 -1.05 -28.31 6.95
C ILE A 369 0.04 -29.07 6.16
N GLU A 370 0.92 -29.79 6.86
CA GLU A 370 1.95 -30.66 6.27
C GLU A 370 1.31 -31.82 5.50
N SER A 371 0.32 -32.49 6.09
CA SER A 371 -0.45 -33.55 5.40
C SER A 371 -1.14 -33.05 4.13
N LYS A 372 -1.65 -31.81 4.12
CA LYS A 372 -2.24 -31.19 2.91
C LYS A 372 -1.19 -30.78 1.88
N LEU A 373 -0.02 -30.34 2.31
CA LEU A 373 1.12 -30.02 1.44
C LEU A 373 1.68 -31.29 0.79
N ASP A 374 1.75 -32.40 1.53
CA ASP A 374 2.15 -33.70 1.02
C ASP A 374 1.12 -34.28 0.03
N GLU A 375 -0.18 -34.15 0.31
CA GLU A 375 -1.24 -34.47 -0.66
C GLU A 375 -1.11 -33.65 -1.95
N LEU A 376 -0.79 -32.36 -1.85
CA LEU A 376 -0.61 -31.47 -3.00
C LEU A 376 0.65 -31.82 -3.80
N ALA A 377 1.75 -32.16 -3.12
CA ALA A 377 3.01 -32.60 -3.73
C ALA A 377 2.83 -33.94 -4.47
N ASN A 378 2.10 -34.88 -3.88
CA ASN A 378 1.75 -36.15 -4.51
C ASN A 378 0.84 -35.97 -5.73
N THR A 379 -0.11 -35.02 -5.65
CA THR A 379 -0.99 -34.64 -6.75
C THR A 379 -0.20 -34.03 -7.92
N LEU A 380 0.75 -33.13 -7.64
CA LEU A 380 1.67 -32.55 -8.65
C LEU A 380 2.58 -33.61 -9.30
N ASN A 381 3.11 -34.55 -8.51
CA ASN A 381 3.94 -35.64 -9.02
C ASN A 381 3.16 -36.63 -9.89
N ALA A 382 1.87 -36.84 -9.62
CA ALA A 382 0.99 -37.66 -10.45
C ALA A 382 0.69 -37.02 -11.83
N PHE A 383 0.78 -35.69 -11.95
CA PHE A 383 0.52 -34.95 -13.20
C PHE A 383 1.74 -34.77 -14.11
N LEU A 384 2.95 -34.97 -13.60
CA LEU A 384 4.19 -34.81 -14.37
C LEU A 384 4.21 -35.61 -15.70
N PRO A 385 3.77 -36.88 -15.76
CA PRO A 385 3.80 -37.66 -17.00
C PRO A 385 2.84 -37.16 -18.08
N ALA A 386 1.68 -36.63 -17.69
CA ALA A 386 0.67 -36.10 -18.62
C ALA A 386 1.09 -34.77 -19.24
N LEU A 387 1.71 -33.89 -18.44
CA LEU A 387 2.31 -32.62 -18.90
C LEU A 387 3.43 -32.85 -19.93
N VAL A 388 4.25 -33.89 -19.74
CA VAL A 388 5.31 -34.28 -20.69
C VAL A 388 4.72 -34.86 -21.99
N SER A 389 3.60 -35.57 -21.94
CA SER A 389 2.94 -36.09 -23.15
C SER A 389 2.33 -34.99 -24.02
N GLN A 390 1.77 -33.94 -23.41
CA GLN A 390 1.09 -32.85 -24.11
C GLN A 390 2.07 -31.86 -24.75
N ALA A 391 3.21 -31.61 -24.11
CA ALA A 391 4.29 -30.79 -24.67
C ALA A 391 4.98 -31.44 -25.90
N ASN A 392 4.89 -32.76 -26.05
CA ASN A 392 5.50 -33.49 -27.17
C ASN A 392 4.60 -33.57 -28.41
N SER A 393 3.29 -33.36 -28.30
CA SER A 393 2.37 -33.37 -29.46
C SER A 393 2.42 -32.08 -30.29
N ASP A 394 2.73 -30.94 -29.66
CA ASP A 394 2.73 -29.61 -30.30
C ASP A 394 4.00 -29.33 -31.14
N LEU A 395 5.03 -30.18 -31.05
CA LEU A 395 6.29 -30.04 -31.77
C LEU A 395 6.25 -30.52 -33.24
N SER A 396 5.09 -31.02 -33.73
CA SER A 396 4.99 -31.64 -35.07
C SER A 396 4.56 -30.69 -36.21
N VAL A 397 4.22 -29.44 -35.91
CA VAL A 397 3.74 -28.48 -36.91
C VAL A 397 4.55 -27.17 -36.80
N THR A 398 5.64 -27.07 -37.55
CA THR A 398 6.18 -25.85 -38.22
C THR A 398 7.67 -26.06 -38.56
N SER A 399 7.93 -26.67 -39.71
CA SER A 399 9.16 -26.43 -40.44
C SER A 399 9.03 -25.09 -41.19
N TRP A 400 10.15 -24.37 -41.36
CA TRP A 400 10.57 -23.59 -42.54
C TRP A 400 11.34 -22.29 -42.19
N ARG A 401 12.60 -22.30 -42.66
CA ARG A 401 13.49 -21.21 -43.15
C ARG A 401 14.19 -20.28 -42.15
N SER A 402 15.46 -20.63 -41.93
CA SER A 402 16.58 -19.73 -41.72
C SER A 402 16.82 -18.84 -42.95
N ASP A 403 17.27 -17.59 -42.73
CA ASP A 403 18.61 -17.16 -43.16
C ASP A 403 18.90 -15.68 -42.86
N SER A 404 20.15 -15.47 -42.40
CA SER A 404 21.02 -14.29 -42.58
C SER A 404 20.62 -12.93 -41.99
N TYR A 405 21.35 -12.44 -40.98
CA TYR A 405 22.47 -11.50 -41.19
C TYR A 405 23.19 -11.16 -39.88
N ASN A 406 24.52 -11.25 -39.92
CA ASN A 406 25.45 -10.86 -38.86
C ASN A 406 25.96 -9.43 -39.10
N ALA A 407 26.28 -8.77 -37.97
CA ALA A 407 27.23 -7.66 -37.78
C ALA A 407 26.79 -6.23 -38.16
N VAL A 408 26.88 -5.32 -37.18
CA VAL A 408 27.99 -4.35 -37.01
C VAL A 408 27.82 -3.67 -35.63
N ILE A 409 28.80 -3.86 -34.74
CA ILE A 409 28.97 -3.12 -33.47
C ILE A 409 29.73 -1.83 -33.79
N ARG A 410 29.24 -0.67 -33.32
CA ARG A 410 29.99 0.59 -33.28
C ARG A 410 29.76 1.32 -31.97
N ASP A 411 30.85 1.87 -31.45
CA ASP A 411 31.02 2.55 -30.16
C ASP A 411 30.08 3.75 -29.93
N GLU A 412 29.55 3.85 -28.70
CA GLU A 412 28.93 5.06 -28.16
C GLU A 412 29.97 6.13 -27.84
N PRO A 413 29.67 7.42 -28.10
CA PRO A 413 30.25 8.53 -27.35
C PRO A 413 29.24 9.15 -26.39
N ALA A 414 29.80 9.73 -25.33
CA ALA A 414 29.17 10.24 -24.12
C ALA A 414 28.03 11.25 -24.29
N SER A 415 27.15 11.25 -23.28
CA SER A 415 26.05 12.19 -23.03
C SER A 415 26.40 13.67 -23.22
N PRO A 416 25.51 14.47 -23.83
CA PRO A 416 25.49 15.92 -23.63
C PRO A 416 24.27 16.39 -22.83
N ALA A 417 24.52 17.50 -22.14
CA ALA A 417 23.62 18.22 -21.25
C ALA A 417 22.36 18.78 -21.93
N ARG A 418 21.43 19.22 -21.06
CA ARG A 418 20.21 19.99 -21.35
C ARG A 418 20.41 21.01 -22.47
N THR A 419 19.65 20.88 -23.55
CA THR A 419 19.42 21.98 -24.49
C THR A 419 18.02 21.91 -25.13
N THR A 420 17.30 23.02 -24.97
CA THR A 420 16.23 23.61 -25.81
C THR A 420 14.96 22.82 -26.12
N MET A 421 13.83 23.43 -25.72
CA MET A 421 12.45 22.94 -25.72
C MET A 421 11.72 23.15 -27.07
N ASP A 422 12.37 23.72 -28.08
CA ASP A 422 11.72 24.19 -29.31
C ASP A 422 11.82 23.24 -30.51
N THR A 423 12.57 22.13 -30.42
CA THR A 423 12.64 21.11 -31.50
C THR A 423 11.69 19.92 -31.29
N LEU A 424 11.11 19.77 -30.09
CA LEU A 424 10.23 18.65 -29.73
C LEU A 424 8.83 18.72 -30.36
N ASP A 425 8.36 19.91 -30.75
CA ASP A 425 6.99 20.11 -31.23
C ASP A 425 6.77 19.68 -32.68
N ALA A 426 7.83 19.58 -33.51
CA ALA A 426 7.71 19.16 -34.90
C ALA A 426 7.71 17.62 -35.09
N GLN A 427 8.46 16.88 -34.25
CA GLN A 427 8.56 15.41 -34.31
C GLN A 427 7.42 14.69 -33.57
N ALA A 428 6.86 15.32 -32.53
CA ALA A 428 5.68 14.84 -31.82
C ALA A 428 4.41 14.72 -32.70
N SER A 429 4.45 15.19 -33.96
CA SER A 429 3.36 15.11 -34.93
C SER A 429 3.28 13.77 -35.69
N LYS A 430 4.38 13.01 -35.84
CA LYS A 430 4.40 11.80 -36.70
C LYS A 430 3.54 10.66 -36.16
N TYR A 431 3.55 10.45 -34.85
CA TYR A 431 2.90 9.30 -34.18
C TYR A 431 1.57 9.66 -33.50
N GLN A 432 0.92 10.76 -33.92
CA GLN A 432 -0.40 11.15 -33.38
C GLN A 432 -1.58 10.43 -34.04
N ALA A 433 -1.37 9.88 -35.24
CA ALA A 433 -2.35 9.11 -35.99
C ALA A 433 -1.94 7.63 -36.05
N LEU A 434 -2.91 6.76 -36.36
CA LEU A 434 -2.64 5.36 -36.63
C LEU A 434 -1.74 5.24 -37.89
N PRO A 435 -0.78 4.30 -37.90
CA PRO A 435 0.10 4.10 -39.04
C PRO A 435 -0.68 3.47 -40.22
N PRO A 436 -0.09 3.39 -41.43
CA PRO A 436 -0.73 2.74 -42.58
C PRO A 436 -1.20 1.30 -42.24
N PRO A 437 -2.32 0.81 -42.81
CA PRO A 437 -2.89 -0.50 -42.47
C PRO A 437 -1.91 -1.67 -42.56
N GLN A 438 -0.96 -1.62 -43.49
CA GLN A 438 0.08 -2.65 -43.65
C GLN A 438 1.00 -2.71 -42.41
N VAL A 439 1.39 -1.55 -41.88
CA VAL A 439 2.22 -1.43 -40.68
C VAL A 439 1.43 -1.87 -39.44
N ILE A 440 0.14 -1.49 -39.36
CA ILE A 440 -0.73 -1.99 -38.28
C ILE A 440 -0.78 -3.52 -38.30
N SER A 441 -1.02 -4.13 -39.46
CA SER A 441 -1.08 -5.59 -39.60
C SER A 441 0.22 -6.25 -39.14
N SER A 442 1.38 -5.74 -39.58
CA SER A 442 2.69 -6.27 -39.18
C SER A 442 2.91 -6.19 -37.67
N VAL A 443 2.58 -5.06 -37.04
CA VAL A 443 2.73 -4.89 -35.58
C VAL A 443 1.71 -5.75 -34.81
N VAL A 444 0.53 -6.01 -35.37
CA VAL A 444 -0.46 -6.93 -34.79
C VAL A 444 0.02 -8.38 -34.89
N ASP A 445 0.68 -8.79 -35.97
CA ASP A 445 1.33 -10.11 -36.07
C ASP A 445 2.38 -10.26 -34.95
N ILE A 446 3.22 -9.24 -34.77
CA ILE A 446 4.20 -9.19 -33.68
C ILE A 446 3.53 -9.28 -32.31
N TYR A 447 2.38 -8.62 -32.11
CA TYR A 447 1.66 -8.70 -30.84
C TYR A 447 1.25 -10.15 -30.52
N PHE A 448 0.64 -10.86 -31.46
CA PHE A 448 0.22 -12.25 -31.23
C PHE A 448 1.40 -13.22 -31.13
N ASP A 449 2.49 -12.98 -31.87
CA ASP A 449 3.68 -13.83 -31.85
C ASP A 449 4.55 -13.63 -30.59
N ARG A 450 4.62 -12.40 -30.06
CA ARG A 450 5.65 -12.01 -29.06
C ARG A 450 5.11 -11.43 -27.76
N VAL A 451 3.85 -10.99 -27.71
CA VAL A 451 3.28 -10.27 -26.55
C VAL A 451 2.14 -11.06 -25.89
N GLN A 452 1.20 -11.56 -26.69
CA GLN A 452 0.08 -12.36 -26.21
C GLN A 452 0.60 -13.65 -25.52
N ASN A 453 -0.02 -14.03 -24.41
CA ASN A 453 0.33 -15.18 -23.57
C ASN A 453 1.73 -15.10 -22.90
N GLN A 454 2.33 -13.91 -22.79
CA GLN A 454 3.67 -13.70 -22.19
C GLN A 454 3.71 -12.69 -21.03
N PRO A 455 3.22 -13.02 -19.81
CA PRO A 455 2.33 -14.11 -19.45
C PRO A 455 0.83 -13.77 -19.61
N TYR A 456 0.52 -12.55 -20.05
CA TYR A 456 -0.85 -12.03 -20.07
C TYR A 456 -1.57 -12.37 -21.37
N SER A 457 -2.84 -12.75 -21.28
CA SER A 457 -3.69 -13.18 -22.40
C SER A 457 -4.94 -12.31 -22.47
N PHE A 458 -5.14 -11.59 -23.57
CA PHE A 458 -6.22 -10.59 -23.67
C PHE A 458 -7.21 -10.80 -24.81
N PHE A 459 -6.78 -11.30 -25.97
CA PHE A 459 -7.61 -11.31 -27.18
C PHE A 459 -7.70 -12.71 -27.81
N HIS A 460 -8.87 -13.04 -28.36
CA HIS A 460 -8.98 -14.14 -29.33
C HIS A 460 -8.52 -13.66 -30.70
N GLU A 461 -7.43 -14.22 -31.23
CA GLU A 461 -6.74 -13.68 -32.41
C GLU A 461 -7.64 -13.51 -33.64
N ARG A 462 -8.43 -14.54 -33.98
CA ARG A 462 -9.34 -14.49 -35.14
C ARG A 462 -10.39 -13.38 -34.96
N ASN A 463 -10.93 -13.21 -33.76
CA ASN A 463 -11.93 -12.18 -33.48
C ASN A 463 -11.29 -10.78 -33.54
N PHE A 464 -10.10 -10.64 -32.97
CA PHE A 464 -9.37 -9.37 -32.98
C PHE A 464 -9.05 -8.93 -34.41
N ARG A 465 -8.50 -9.83 -35.23
CA ARG A 465 -8.16 -9.53 -36.63
C ARG A 465 -9.40 -9.21 -37.45
N GLN A 466 -10.49 -9.94 -37.27
CA GLN A 466 -11.76 -9.65 -37.93
C GLN A 466 -12.29 -8.26 -37.55
N ARG A 467 -12.37 -7.97 -36.24
CA ARG A 467 -12.81 -6.65 -35.74
C ARG A 467 -11.90 -5.51 -36.18
N LEU A 468 -10.60 -5.77 -36.36
CA LEU A 468 -9.67 -4.78 -36.89
C LEU A 468 -9.91 -4.52 -38.39
N MET A 469 -10.15 -5.57 -39.18
CA MET A 469 -10.48 -5.43 -40.61
C MET A 469 -11.82 -4.72 -40.83
N ASP A 470 -12.80 -4.99 -39.96
CA ASP A 470 -14.13 -4.38 -40.00
C ASP A 470 -14.17 -2.97 -39.36
N ASP A 471 -13.02 -2.45 -38.90
CA ASP A 471 -12.88 -1.17 -38.18
C ASP A 471 -13.77 -1.01 -36.94
N MET A 472 -14.05 -2.14 -36.27
CA MET A 472 -14.90 -2.21 -35.07
C MET A 472 -14.12 -2.07 -33.76
N LEU A 473 -12.78 -2.03 -33.81
CA LEU A 473 -11.94 -1.84 -32.61
C LEU A 473 -11.82 -0.34 -32.28
N PRO A 474 -11.93 0.06 -31.01
CA PRO A 474 -11.75 1.45 -30.63
C PRO A 474 -10.28 1.88 -30.72
N ASP A 475 -10.04 3.13 -31.09
CA ASP A 475 -8.70 3.64 -31.35
C ASP A 475 -7.79 3.59 -30.12
N HIS A 476 -8.33 3.80 -28.91
CA HIS A 476 -7.54 3.67 -27.68
C HIS A 476 -6.93 2.28 -27.53
N LEU A 477 -7.63 1.24 -27.97
CA LEU A 477 -7.13 -0.14 -27.93
C LEU A 477 -6.12 -0.39 -29.03
N LYS A 478 -6.39 0.07 -30.26
CA LYS A 478 -5.44 -0.01 -31.38
C LYS A 478 -4.09 0.59 -30.98
N PHE A 479 -4.08 1.80 -30.42
CA PHE A 479 -2.85 2.45 -29.94
C PHE A 479 -2.17 1.70 -28.78
N ALA A 480 -2.92 1.13 -27.84
CA ALA A 480 -2.35 0.35 -26.73
C ALA A 480 -1.66 -0.94 -27.22
N VAL A 481 -2.29 -1.65 -28.15
CA VAL A 481 -1.76 -2.88 -28.76
C VAL A 481 -0.48 -2.59 -29.54
N LEU A 482 -0.50 -1.54 -30.38
CA LEU A 482 0.69 -1.10 -31.10
C LEU A 482 1.82 -0.78 -30.10
N ALA A 483 1.56 0.07 -29.09
CA ALA A 483 2.57 0.46 -28.11
C ALA A 483 3.21 -0.75 -27.38
N ALA A 484 2.44 -1.80 -27.09
CA ALA A 484 2.92 -3.00 -26.43
C ALA A 484 3.83 -3.87 -27.31
N ALA A 485 3.59 -3.90 -28.62
CA ALA A 485 4.29 -4.75 -29.58
C ALA A 485 5.49 -4.08 -30.26
N LEU A 486 5.49 -2.74 -30.37
CA LEU A 486 6.49 -1.99 -31.13
C LEU A 486 7.95 -2.26 -30.76
N ARG A 487 8.24 -2.61 -29.51
CA ARG A 487 9.59 -2.96 -29.05
C ARG A 487 10.18 -4.19 -29.74
N PHE A 488 9.37 -4.95 -30.47
CA PHE A 488 9.75 -6.15 -31.22
C PHE A 488 9.57 -5.96 -32.74
N SER A 489 9.25 -4.74 -33.19
CA SER A 489 9.09 -4.44 -34.61
C SER A 489 10.44 -4.09 -35.22
N ASP A 490 10.64 -4.56 -36.46
CA ASP A 490 11.76 -4.18 -37.33
C ASP A 490 11.26 -3.39 -38.56
N ASP A 491 10.04 -2.85 -38.52
CA ASP A 491 9.40 -2.18 -39.66
C ASP A 491 10.06 -0.82 -39.95
N GLU A 492 10.43 -0.61 -41.21
CA GLU A 492 11.11 0.62 -41.68
C GLU A 492 10.31 1.89 -41.38
N TYR A 493 8.98 1.82 -41.23
CA TYR A 493 8.14 2.96 -40.86
C TYR A 493 8.63 3.69 -39.58
N TYR A 494 9.18 2.94 -38.64
CA TYR A 494 9.66 3.46 -37.36
C TYR A 494 11.13 3.88 -37.38
N ASN A 495 11.91 3.54 -38.42
CA ASN A 495 13.32 3.95 -38.57
C ASN A 495 14.21 3.72 -37.31
N GLY A 496 13.92 2.71 -36.50
CA GLY A 496 14.64 2.46 -35.23
C GLY A 496 14.18 3.28 -34.02
N GLU A 497 13.21 4.19 -34.17
CA GLU A 497 12.66 5.06 -33.11
C GLU A 497 11.55 4.39 -32.28
N TYR A 498 11.67 3.08 -32.00
CA TYR A 498 10.60 2.29 -31.37
C TYR A 498 10.19 2.80 -29.99
N LEU A 499 11.15 3.28 -29.18
CA LEU A 499 10.89 3.81 -27.84
C LEU A 499 10.03 5.08 -27.88
N GLU A 500 10.29 5.96 -28.84
CA GLU A 500 9.53 7.19 -29.03
C GLU A 500 8.13 6.89 -29.55
N ALA A 501 8.01 6.01 -30.54
CA ALA A 501 6.73 5.55 -31.06
C ALA A 501 5.88 4.85 -30.00
N THR A 502 6.47 3.97 -29.17
CA THR A 502 5.81 3.33 -28.02
C THR A 502 5.29 4.38 -27.04
N ALA A 503 6.11 5.37 -26.67
CA ALA A 503 5.69 6.43 -25.74
C ALA A 503 4.57 7.30 -26.31
N ALA A 504 4.62 7.61 -27.60
CA ALA A 504 3.61 8.41 -28.30
C ALA A 504 2.26 7.67 -28.38
N TYR A 505 2.25 6.42 -28.84
CA TYR A 505 1.03 5.61 -28.91
C TYR A 505 0.45 5.32 -27.53
N ALA A 506 1.28 5.02 -26.52
CA ALA A 506 0.81 4.83 -25.15
C ALA A 506 0.15 6.12 -24.59
N ARG A 507 0.75 7.29 -24.88
CA ARG A 507 0.17 8.60 -24.50
C ARG A 507 -1.14 8.85 -25.24
N LYS A 508 -1.19 8.59 -26.54
CA LYS A 508 -2.40 8.79 -27.35
C LYS A 508 -3.55 7.90 -26.87
N SER A 509 -3.29 6.62 -26.62
CA SER A 509 -4.25 5.69 -26.01
C SER A 509 -4.78 6.23 -24.68
N TRP A 510 -3.89 6.70 -23.79
CA TRP A 510 -4.29 7.28 -22.51
C TRP A 510 -5.15 8.55 -22.65
N THR A 511 -4.77 9.46 -23.55
CA THR A 511 -5.54 10.68 -23.84
C THR A 511 -6.94 10.33 -24.33
N LEU A 512 -7.09 9.38 -25.25
CA LEU A 512 -8.38 8.92 -25.73
C LEU A 512 -9.22 8.33 -24.59
N LEU A 513 -8.63 7.51 -23.71
CA LEU A 513 -9.36 6.98 -22.54
C LEU A 513 -9.83 8.10 -21.60
N VAL A 514 -9.03 9.15 -21.39
CA VAL A 514 -9.41 10.30 -20.54
C VAL A 514 -10.49 11.15 -21.19
N GLU A 515 -10.37 11.44 -22.47
CA GLU A 515 -11.33 12.29 -23.20
C GLU A 515 -12.67 11.58 -23.43
N TYR A 516 -12.66 10.29 -23.77
CA TYR A 516 -13.88 9.57 -24.14
C TYR A 516 -14.59 8.88 -22.98
N TRP A 517 -13.88 8.43 -21.95
CA TRP A 517 -14.52 7.70 -20.84
C TRP A 517 -14.68 8.57 -19.60
N PHE A 518 -13.60 9.20 -19.12
CA PHE A 518 -13.66 10.01 -17.90
C PHE A 518 -14.48 11.29 -18.03
N ALA A 519 -14.67 11.81 -19.24
CA ALA A 519 -15.42 13.04 -19.47
C ALA A 519 -16.87 12.84 -19.95
N ALA A 520 -17.25 11.64 -20.44
CA ALA A 520 -18.49 11.47 -21.22
C ALA A 520 -19.56 10.56 -20.60
N GLU A 521 -19.47 10.18 -19.31
CA GLU A 521 -20.46 9.32 -18.62
C GLU A 521 -20.83 8.04 -19.41
N ILE A 522 -19.87 7.44 -20.12
CA ILE A 522 -20.10 6.22 -20.92
C ILE A 522 -19.87 4.98 -20.05
N ASP A 523 -20.78 4.00 -20.16
CA ASP A 523 -20.62 2.68 -19.52
C ASP A 523 -19.30 2.03 -19.98
N PRO A 524 -18.48 1.50 -19.05
CA PRO A 524 -17.23 0.88 -19.44
C PRO A 524 -17.46 -0.39 -20.26
N ASP A 525 -16.53 -0.67 -21.17
CA ASP A 525 -16.49 -1.89 -21.96
C ASP A 525 -15.19 -2.69 -21.71
N ILE A 526 -15.13 -3.90 -22.27
CA ILE A 526 -13.96 -4.77 -22.14
C ILE A 526 -12.70 -4.15 -22.76
N TYR A 527 -12.84 -3.33 -23.81
CA TYR A 527 -11.72 -2.73 -24.53
C TYR A 527 -11.02 -1.65 -23.71
N ILE A 528 -11.76 -0.88 -22.91
CA ILE A 528 -11.21 0.06 -21.93
C ILE A 528 -10.35 -0.71 -20.92
N CYS A 529 -10.89 -1.83 -20.41
CA CYS A 529 -10.20 -2.68 -19.45
C CYS A 529 -8.89 -3.28 -20.02
N GLN A 530 -8.94 -3.81 -21.24
CA GLN A 530 -7.77 -4.32 -21.98
C GLN A 530 -6.72 -3.22 -22.22
N SER A 531 -7.16 -2.03 -22.65
CA SER A 531 -6.27 -0.90 -22.95
C SER A 531 -5.52 -0.42 -21.71
N ILE A 532 -6.22 -0.19 -20.60
CA ILE A 532 -5.60 0.26 -19.35
C ILE A 532 -4.63 -0.78 -18.81
N THR A 533 -4.95 -2.08 -18.94
CA THR A 533 -4.06 -3.16 -18.51
C THR A 533 -2.78 -3.21 -19.34
N LEU A 534 -2.89 -3.09 -20.67
CA LEU A 534 -1.71 -3.00 -21.56
C LEU A 534 -0.84 -1.77 -21.23
N LEU A 535 -1.45 -0.61 -20.99
CA LEU A 535 -0.73 0.60 -20.57
C LEU A 535 -0.06 0.43 -19.19
N ALA A 536 -0.68 -0.30 -18.27
CA ALA A 536 -0.06 -0.64 -17.00
C ALA A 536 1.19 -1.50 -17.20
N ILE A 537 1.11 -2.53 -18.05
CA ILE A 537 2.24 -3.39 -18.41
C ILE A 537 3.37 -2.54 -19.01
N ILE A 538 3.05 -1.65 -19.95
CA ILE A 538 4.02 -0.72 -20.57
C ILE A 538 4.70 0.14 -19.49
N ASP A 539 3.93 0.74 -18.58
CA ASP A 539 4.47 1.55 -17.47
C ASP A 539 5.41 0.72 -16.58
N PHE A 540 5.04 -0.51 -16.22
CA PHE A 540 5.90 -1.38 -15.44
C PHE A 540 7.18 -1.77 -16.19
N THR A 541 7.08 -2.08 -17.48
CA THR A 541 8.25 -2.42 -18.32
C THR A 541 9.19 -1.23 -18.51
N ALA A 542 8.64 0.00 -18.50
CA ALA A 542 9.41 1.25 -18.55
C ALA A 542 9.91 1.71 -17.16
N GLY A 543 9.74 0.91 -16.11
CA GLY A 543 10.15 1.26 -14.74
C GLY A 543 9.29 2.33 -14.05
N ARG A 544 8.18 2.76 -14.67
CA ARG A 544 7.21 3.74 -14.13
C ARG A 544 6.22 3.08 -13.16
N ARG A 545 6.73 2.66 -12.01
CA ARG A 545 6.01 1.81 -11.02
C ARG A 545 4.77 2.44 -10.40
N HIS A 546 4.77 3.76 -10.17
CA HIS A 546 3.63 4.44 -9.55
C HIS A 546 2.48 4.60 -10.54
N PRO A 547 2.70 5.14 -11.76
CA PRO A 547 1.68 5.16 -12.83
C PRO A 547 1.14 3.77 -13.18
N GLY A 548 2.01 2.76 -13.32
CA GLY A 548 1.58 1.40 -13.62
C GLY A 548 0.66 0.82 -12.55
N TRP A 549 0.98 1.03 -11.26
CA TRP A 549 0.15 0.54 -10.16
C TRP A 549 -1.22 1.22 -10.10
N LEU A 550 -1.28 2.53 -10.36
CA LEU A 550 -2.57 3.24 -10.46
C LEU A 550 -3.42 2.70 -11.61
N LYS A 551 -2.82 2.42 -12.77
CA LYS A 551 -3.51 1.82 -13.92
C LYS A 551 -4.00 0.41 -13.63
N ILE A 552 -3.23 -0.43 -12.91
CA ILE A 552 -3.75 -1.73 -12.43
C ILE A 552 -4.96 -1.51 -11.52
N GLY A 553 -4.86 -0.61 -10.54
CA GLY A 553 -5.98 -0.32 -9.64
C GLY A 553 -7.24 0.09 -10.40
N MET A 554 -7.10 0.91 -11.44
CA MET A 554 -8.20 1.27 -12.34
C MET A 554 -8.73 0.07 -13.13
N ALA A 555 -7.86 -0.74 -13.75
CA ALA A 555 -8.26 -1.95 -14.46
C ALA A 555 -9.02 -2.92 -13.54
N VAL A 556 -8.61 -3.07 -12.28
CA VAL A 556 -9.33 -3.88 -11.28
C VAL A 556 -10.74 -3.34 -11.03
N ARG A 557 -10.91 -2.02 -10.90
CA ARG A 557 -12.24 -1.42 -10.68
C ARG A 557 -13.14 -1.57 -11.90
N ILE A 558 -12.60 -1.38 -13.10
CA ILE A 558 -13.35 -1.55 -14.35
C ILE A 558 -13.73 -3.01 -14.56
N ALA A 559 -12.82 -3.96 -14.28
CA ALA A 559 -13.13 -5.38 -14.31
C ALA A 559 -14.22 -5.77 -13.30
N GLN A 560 -14.26 -5.13 -12.13
CA GLN A 560 -15.31 -5.31 -11.13
C GLN A 560 -16.66 -4.76 -11.62
N ASP A 561 -16.67 -3.59 -12.23
CA ASP A 561 -17.87 -2.96 -12.78
C ASP A 561 -18.49 -3.80 -13.92
N LEU A 562 -17.63 -4.32 -14.79
CA LEU A 562 -17.97 -5.28 -15.85
C LEU A 562 -18.30 -6.69 -15.34
N CYS A 563 -18.23 -6.92 -14.03
CA CYS A 563 -18.43 -8.22 -13.38
C CYS A 563 -17.54 -9.36 -13.93
N LEU A 564 -16.32 -9.07 -14.39
CA LEU A 564 -15.44 -10.07 -15.03
C LEU A 564 -14.93 -11.17 -14.06
N MET A 565 -15.09 -10.97 -12.75
CA MET A 565 -14.82 -11.97 -11.72
C MET A 565 -15.91 -13.05 -11.62
N MET A 566 -17.03 -12.86 -12.33
CA MET A 566 -18.13 -13.81 -12.45
C MET A 566 -18.09 -14.48 -13.83
N GLU A 567 -18.79 -15.60 -13.95
CA GLU A 567 -18.87 -16.33 -15.21
C GLU A 567 -19.58 -15.48 -16.30
N PRO A 568 -19.00 -15.35 -17.50
CA PRO A 568 -19.59 -14.56 -18.59
C PRO A 568 -20.99 -15.03 -19.00
N ASP A 569 -21.79 -14.10 -19.53
CA ASP A 569 -23.13 -14.42 -20.06
C ASP A 569 -23.06 -15.47 -21.17
N SER A 570 -23.91 -16.49 -21.04
CA SER A 570 -24.13 -17.54 -22.05
C SER A 570 -24.59 -17.02 -23.41
N SER A 571 -25.10 -15.79 -23.50
CA SER A 571 -25.50 -15.14 -24.75
C SER A 571 -24.32 -14.78 -25.67
N LEU A 572 -23.11 -14.67 -25.11
CA LEU A 572 -21.88 -14.38 -25.84
C LEU A 572 -21.35 -15.62 -26.57
N SER A 573 -20.60 -15.40 -27.66
CA SER A 573 -19.85 -16.48 -28.31
C SER A 573 -18.84 -17.09 -27.33
N TYR A 574 -18.52 -18.37 -27.48
CA TYR A 574 -17.57 -19.02 -26.56
C TYR A 574 -16.19 -18.39 -26.59
N ALA A 575 -15.75 -17.88 -27.74
CA ALA A 575 -14.53 -17.11 -27.84
C ALA A 575 -14.59 -15.81 -27.02
N ASP A 576 -15.73 -15.10 -27.02
CA ASP A 576 -15.90 -13.86 -26.24
C ASP A 576 -16.06 -14.12 -24.74
N GLN A 577 -16.70 -15.23 -24.37
CA GLN A 577 -16.74 -15.68 -22.98
C GLN A 577 -15.30 -15.95 -22.49
N GLU A 578 -14.53 -16.73 -23.25
CA GLU A 578 -13.16 -17.05 -22.88
C GLU A 578 -12.23 -15.82 -22.88
N GLU A 579 -12.43 -14.88 -23.82
CA GLU A 579 -11.73 -13.59 -23.82
C GLU A 579 -11.96 -12.83 -22.50
N ARG A 580 -13.21 -12.77 -22.02
CA ARG A 580 -13.55 -12.16 -20.72
C ARG A 580 -12.85 -12.86 -19.54
N ARG A 581 -12.82 -14.21 -19.52
CA ARG A 581 -12.10 -14.98 -18.49
C ARG A 581 -10.61 -14.63 -18.50
N ARG A 582 -9.99 -14.61 -19.68
CA ARG A 582 -8.55 -14.35 -19.86
C ARG A 582 -8.17 -12.90 -19.50
N VAL A 583 -9.01 -11.93 -19.84
CA VAL A 583 -8.82 -10.53 -19.42
C VAL A 583 -8.82 -10.41 -17.90
N PHE A 584 -9.82 -10.99 -17.22
CA PHE A 584 -9.86 -10.98 -15.75
C PHE A 584 -8.63 -11.63 -15.13
N TRP A 585 -8.28 -12.84 -15.60
CA TRP A 585 -7.17 -13.57 -15.03
C TRP A 585 -5.81 -12.93 -15.31
N SER A 586 -5.66 -12.21 -16.42
CA SER A 586 -4.47 -11.40 -16.71
C SER A 586 -4.33 -10.21 -15.76
N ILE A 587 -5.45 -9.54 -15.43
CA ILE A 587 -5.49 -8.48 -14.42
C ILE A 587 -5.17 -9.05 -13.04
N TYR A 588 -5.73 -10.21 -12.70
CA TYR A 588 -5.43 -10.93 -11.47
C TYR A 588 -3.94 -11.24 -11.34
N LEU A 589 -3.32 -11.82 -12.38
CA LEU A 589 -1.88 -12.11 -12.39
C LEU A 589 -1.06 -10.84 -12.17
N LEU A 590 -1.39 -9.77 -12.90
CA LEU A 590 -0.68 -8.51 -12.81
C LEU A 590 -0.81 -7.86 -11.42
N ASP A 591 -2.00 -7.91 -10.81
CA ASP A 591 -2.25 -7.45 -9.43
C ASP A 591 -1.46 -8.27 -8.40
N LYS A 592 -1.47 -9.60 -8.52
CA LYS A 592 -0.71 -10.49 -7.62
C LYS A 592 0.79 -10.25 -7.74
N PHE A 593 1.34 -10.27 -8.95
CA PHE A 593 2.77 -10.10 -9.17
C PHE A 593 3.28 -8.71 -8.78
N CYS A 594 2.49 -7.65 -9.02
CA CYS A 594 2.88 -6.30 -8.61
C CYS A 594 2.81 -6.07 -7.09
N SER A 595 2.01 -6.88 -6.39
CA SER A 595 1.84 -6.83 -4.94
C SER A 595 2.90 -7.66 -4.20
N CYS A 596 3.34 -8.77 -4.81
CA CYS A 596 4.44 -9.59 -4.30
C CYS A 596 5.75 -8.78 -4.30
N GLY A 597 6.23 -8.42 -3.10
CA GLY A 597 7.54 -7.79 -2.88
C GLY A 597 7.56 -6.26 -2.75
N ARG A 598 6.42 -5.57 -2.63
CA ARG A 598 6.38 -4.09 -2.61
C ARG A 598 5.59 -3.43 -1.49
N THR A 599 5.28 -4.13 -0.38
CA THR A 599 4.46 -3.58 0.74
C THR A 599 3.14 -2.95 0.28
N ARG A 600 2.59 -3.43 -0.84
CA ARG A 600 1.33 -2.97 -1.44
C ARG A 600 0.38 -4.15 -1.47
N PRO A 601 -0.83 -4.04 -0.89
CA PRO A 601 -1.77 -5.14 -0.88
C PRO A 601 -2.32 -5.39 -2.28
N ALA A 602 -2.51 -6.66 -2.62
CA ALA A 602 -3.26 -7.07 -3.80
C ALA A 602 -4.72 -6.58 -3.69
N ALA A 603 -5.25 -6.01 -4.76
CA ALA A 603 -6.60 -5.48 -4.80
C ALA A 603 -7.66 -6.58 -5.02
N ILE A 604 -7.32 -7.66 -5.72
CA ILE A 604 -8.20 -8.81 -5.94
C ILE A 604 -7.91 -9.88 -4.90
N THR A 605 -8.92 -10.34 -4.18
CA THR A 605 -8.81 -11.48 -3.26
C THR A 605 -9.31 -12.76 -3.93
N ASP A 606 -8.68 -13.90 -3.61
CA ASP A 606 -9.02 -15.18 -4.26
C ASP A 606 -10.48 -15.58 -4.01
N ALA A 607 -11.04 -15.18 -2.86
CA ALA A 607 -12.44 -15.46 -2.49
C ALA A 607 -13.47 -14.70 -3.34
N GLN A 608 -13.05 -13.64 -4.04
CA GLN A 608 -13.91 -12.88 -4.96
C GLN A 608 -13.94 -13.47 -6.37
N CYS A 609 -13.05 -14.40 -6.69
CA CYS A 609 -12.97 -15.03 -8.00
C CYS A 609 -13.98 -16.18 -8.09
N ARG A 610 -15.08 -15.98 -8.82
CA ARG A 610 -16.08 -17.02 -9.11
C ARG A 610 -16.05 -17.51 -10.55
N VAL A 611 -15.36 -16.79 -11.42
CA VAL A 611 -15.13 -17.15 -12.83
C VAL A 611 -14.24 -18.39 -12.95
N GLN A 612 -14.54 -19.23 -13.94
CA GLN A 612 -13.74 -20.41 -14.27
C GLN A 612 -12.30 -20.03 -14.68
N LEU A 613 -11.34 -20.93 -14.46
CA LEU A 613 -9.97 -20.78 -14.97
C LEU A 613 -9.95 -20.82 -16.51
N PRO A 614 -8.97 -20.19 -17.18
CA PRO A 614 -8.89 -20.24 -18.65
C PRO A 614 -8.74 -21.66 -19.19
N CYS A 615 -9.32 -21.92 -20.36
CA CYS A 615 -9.12 -23.18 -21.09
C CYS A 615 -7.74 -23.24 -21.75
N ASP A 616 -7.37 -24.39 -22.33
CA ASP A 616 -6.13 -24.53 -23.10
C ASP A 616 -6.15 -23.73 -24.41
N GLU A 617 -4.97 -23.40 -24.95
CA GLU A 617 -4.84 -22.54 -26.14
C GLU A 617 -5.54 -23.13 -27.38
N VAL A 618 -5.43 -24.44 -27.61
CA VAL A 618 -6.10 -25.10 -28.74
C VAL A 618 -7.62 -24.94 -28.66
N THR A 619 -8.20 -25.09 -27.47
CA THR A 619 -9.62 -24.86 -27.24
C THR A 619 -10.00 -23.39 -27.47
N PHE A 620 -9.17 -22.46 -26.98
CA PHE A 620 -9.40 -21.02 -27.13
C PHE A 620 -9.37 -20.59 -28.60
N GLU A 621 -8.34 -20.96 -29.37
CA GLU A 621 -8.16 -20.63 -30.80
C GLU A 621 -9.28 -21.16 -31.70
N ASN A 622 -9.85 -22.31 -31.33
CA ASN A 622 -10.97 -22.91 -32.04
C ASN A 622 -12.33 -22.31 -31.62
N GLY A 623 -12.36 -21.47 -30.58
CA GLY A 623 -13.60 -20.88 -30.05
C GLY A 623 -14.57 -21.93 -29.51
N VAL A 624 -14.06 -23.04 -28.97
CA VAL A 624 -14.86 -24.15 -28.47
C VAL A 624 -15.10 -24.00 -26.97
N TRP A 625 -16.31 -24.31 -26.52
CA TRP A 625 -16.61 -24.31 -25.09
C TRP A 625 -15.99 -25.51 -24.39
N LYS A 626 -15.33 -25.24 -23.25
CA LYS A 626 -14.82 -26.27 -22.35
C LYS A 626 -15.05 -25.82 -20.92
N LYS A 627 -15.64 -26.70 -20.11
CA LYS A 627 -15.77 -26.46 -18.67
C LYS A 627 -14.42 -26.63 -17.98
N THR A 628 -14.05 -25.65 -17.19
CA THR A 628 -12.81 -25.61 -16.40
C THR A 628 -13.14 -25.36 -14.92
N PRO A 629 -12.32 -25.85 -13.99
CA PRO A 629 -12.56 -25.59 -12.58
C PRO A 629 -12.36 -24.10 -12.25
N THR A 630 -13.04 -23.63 -11.21
CA THR A 630 -12.73 -22.34 -10.58
C THR A 630 -11.46 -22.44 -9.72
N LEU A 631 -10.88 -21.30 -9.37
CA LEU A 631 -9.73 -21.27 -8.46
C LEU A 631 -10.07 -21.85 -7.08
N ASP A 632 -11.30 -21.67 -6.60
CA ASP A 632 -11.75 -22.20 -5.30
C ASP A 632 -11.93 -23.71 -5.32
N GLU A 633 -12.55 -24.26 -6.38
CA GLU A 633 -12.65 -25.71 -6.60
C GLU A 633 -11.26 -26.34 -6.62
N LEU A 634 -10.33 -25.78 -7.38
CA LEU A 634 -8.97 -26.31 -7.49
C LEU A 634 -8.15 -26.24 -6.18
N LEU A 635 -8.52 -25.36 -5.25
CA LEU A 635 -7.88 -25.23 -3.94
C LEU A 635 -8.59 -26.01 -2.82
N SER A 636 -9.84 -26.44 -3.05
CA SER A 636 -10.69 -27.08 -2.04
C SER A 636 -10.83 -28.59 -2.22
N THR A 637 -10.71 -29.11 -3.44
CA THR A 637 -10.81 -30.54 -3.72
C THR A 637 -9.44 -31.15 -4.01
N GLY A 638 -9.09 -32.22 -3.28
CA GLY A 638 -8.12 -33.22 -3.76
C GLY A 638 -8.71 -34.09 -4.88
N SER A 639 -9.50 -33.50 -5.79
CA SER A 639 -10.35 -34.23 -6.72
C SER A 639 -9.53 -34.85 -7.85
N SER A 640 -9.72 -36.15 -8.00
CA SER A 640 -9.25 -37.07 -9.03
C SER A 640 -9.92 -36.89 -10.42
N ASP A 641 -10.53 -35.74 -10.71
CA ASP A 641 -11.11 -35.50 -12.03
C ASP A 641 -10.00 -35.07 -12.99
N ASN A 642 -9.82 -35.82 -14.09
CA ASN A 642 -8.80 -35.67 -15.15
C ASN A 642 -8.88 -34.34 -15.95
N ASN A 643 -9.52 -33.30 -15.42
CA ASN A 643 -9.70 -32.02 -16.08
C ASN A 643 -8.57 -31.05 -15.68
N HIS A 644 -7.36 -31.31 -16.17
CA HIS A 644 -6.18 -30.51 -15.84
C HIS A 644 -6.30 -29.08 -16.39
N PRO A 645 -5.98 -28.04 -15.59
CA PRO A 645 -5.96 -26.66 -16.07
C PRO A 645 -4.85 -26.47 -17.11
N GLY A 646 -5.09 -25.63 -18.11
CA GLY A 646 -4.07 -25.24 -19.08
C GLY A 646 -2.93 -24.43 -18.44
N TYR A 647 -1.87 -24.12 -19.21
CA TYR A 647 -0.67 -23.41 -18.73
C TYR A 647 -1.00 -22.10 -17.97
N LEU A 648 -1.90 -21.30 -18.51
CA LEU A 648 -2.35 -20.05 -17.87
C LEU A 648 -3.06 -20.31 -16.53
N GLY A 649 -3.88 -21.37 -16.45
CA GLY A 649 -4.52 -21.83 -15.22
C GLY A 649 -3.52 -22.22 -14.13
N LEU A 650 -2.45 -22.93 -14.50
CA LEU A 650 -1.35 -23.27 -13.59
C LEU A 650 -0.58 -22.03 -13.11
N LEU A 651 -0.38 -21.05 -13.99
CA LEU A 651 0.26 -19.78 -13.63
C LEU A 651 -0.58 -18.98 -12.62
N ILE A 652 -1.91 -18.96 -12.81
CA ILE A 652 -2.86 -18.32 -11.89
C ILE A 652 -2.82 -18.98 -10.51
N LEU A 653 -2.82 -20.31 -10.47
CA LEU A 653 -2.67 -21.07 -9.24
C LEU A 653 -1.35 -20.73 -8.53
N THR A 654 -0.26 -20.71 -9.28
CA THR A 654 1.07 -20.36 -8.76
C THR A 654 1.08 -18.95 -8.18
N ALA A 655 0.52 -17.96 -8.89
CA ALA A 655 0.41 -16.59 -8.41
C ALA A 655 -0.45 -16.47 -7.15
N SER A 656 -1.55 -17.24 -7.06
CA SER A 656 -2.39 -17.35 -5.87
C SER A 656 -1.60 -17.83 -4.65
N ILE A 657 -0.86 -18.94 -4.81
CA ILE A 657 -0.03 -19.54 -3.75
C ILE A 657 1.08 -18.57 -3.32
N ILE A 658 1.82 -17.99 -4.28
CA ILE A 658 2.88 -17.01 -4.00
C ILE A 658 2.31 -15.82 -3.22
N SER A 659 1.15 -15.31 -3.63
CA SER A 659 0.50 -14.18 -2.97
C SER A 659 0.03 -14.52 -1.54
N ARG A 660 -0.46 -15.74 -1.28
CA ARG A 660 -0.78 -16.23 0.07
C ARG A 660 0.48 -16.32 0.94
N CYS A 661 1.57 -16.85 0.39
CA CYS A 661 2.86 -16.91 1.07
C CYS A 661 3.41 -15.52 1.40
N ALA A 662 3.31 -14.57 0.48
CA ALA A 662 3.71 -13.17 0.70
C ALA A 662 2.88 -12.52 1.82
N ARG A 663 1.54 -12.69 1.80
CA ARG A 663 0.65 -12.18 2.87
C ARG A 663 0.95 -12.81 4.24
N LEU A 664 1.22 -14.12 4.28
CA LEU A 664 1.59 -14.81 5.50
C LEU A 664 2.92 -14.28 6.05
N ALA A 665 3.91 -14.04 5.18
CA ALA A 665 5.17 -13.41 5.56
C ALA A 665 4.95 -11.99 6.13
N GLU A 666 4.14 -11.16 5.47
CA GLU A 666 3.78 -9.82 5.97
C GLU A 666 3.03 -9.87 7.32
N SER A 667 2.10 -10.81 7.50
CA SER A 667 1.37 -10.98 8.77
C SER A 667 2.23 -11.48 9.93
N THR A 668 3.30 -12.20 9.63
CA THR A 668 4.27 -12.69 10.64
C THR A 668 5.22 -11.57 11.04
N LEU A 669 5.62 -10.68 10.10
CA LEU A 669 6.37 -9.46 10.39
C LEU A 669 5.60 -8.45 11.28
N ALA A 670 4.26 -8.48 11.26
CA ALA A 670 3.43 -7.57 12.07
C ALA A 670 3.41 -7.91 13.57
N ARG A 671 4.00 -9.03 14.01
CA ARG A 671 4.02 -9.48 15.42
C ARG A 671 5.35 -9.27 16.16
N SER A 672 6.41 -8.82 15.50
CA SER A 672 7.71 -8.56 16.13
C SER A 672 8.26 -7.20 15.71
N GLN A 673 8.42 -6.26 16.66
CA GLN A 673 9.23 -5.07 16.44
C GLN A 673 10.70 -5.48 16.20
N GLY A 674 11.27 -5.01 15.09
CA GLY A 674 12.70 -5.05 14.83
C GLY A 674 13.19 -6.30 14.07
N TYR A 675 13.94 -6.03 13.01
CA TYR A 675 14.81 -6.94 12.25
C TYR A 675 14.17 -7.83 11.16
N CYS A 676 14.75 -7.66 9.96
CA CYS A 676 14.58 -8.43 8.75
C CYS A 676 14.61 -9.95 9.02
N LYS A 677 13.64 -10.72 8.46
CA LYS A 677 13.79 -12.16 8.20
C LYS A 677 12.82 -12.64 7.10
N LYS A 678 13.36 -13.46 6.19
CA LYS A 678 13.01 -13.72 4.77
C LYS A 678 12.07 -14.93 4.51
N PRO A 679 11.62 -15.18 3.25
CA PRO A 679 10.67 -16.23 2.86
C PRO A 679 11.19 -17.69 2.94
N LYS A 680 10.24 -18.63 3.11
CA LYS A 680 10.35 -20.03 3.60
C LYS A 680 11.29 -21.03 2.90
N ALA A 681 11.94 -20.76 1.77
CA ALA A 681 12.92 -21.70 1.21
C ALA A 681 14.25 -21.72 1.99
N GLN A 682 14.57 -20.62 2.67
CA GLN A 682 15.79 -20.46 3.47
C GLN A 682 15.67 -21.05 4.89
N VAL A 683 14.46 -21.43 5.30
CA VAL A 683 14.18 -21.90 6.67
C VAL A 683 14.63 -23.36 6.86
N ALA A 684 14.41 -24.23 5.87
CA ALA A 684 14.85 -25.63 5.96
C ALA A 684 16.38 -25.76 6.10
N ILE A 685 17.15 -24.91 5.40
CA ILE A 685 18.62 -24.92 5.43
C ILE A 685 19.18 -24.59 6.82
N LEU A 686 18.49 -23.73 7.59
CA LEU A 686 18.86 -23.33 8.95
C LEU A 686 18.61 -24.43 9.99
N PHE A 687 17.78 -25.43 9.66
CA PHE A 687 17.38 -26.52 10.57
C PHE A 687 18.00 -27.88 10.19
N LEU A 688 18.89 -27.92 9.19
CA LEU A 688 19.62 -29.14 8.79
C LEU A 688 20.50 -29.70 9.94
N ASN A 689 20.90 -28.85 10.89
CA ASN A 689 21.73 -29.18 12.05
C ASN A 689 21.01 -28.95 13.40
N ASP A 690 19.67 -28.86 13.42
CA ASP A 690 18.89 -28.68 14.65
C ASP A 690 19.19 -29.81 15.66
N ALA A 691 19.06 -29.59 16.98
CA ALA A 691 19.31 -30.65 17.98
C ALA A 691 18.26 -31.77 17.93
N ASP A 692 17.04 -31.47 17.47
CA ASP A 692 15.95 -32.42 17.32
C ASP A 692 16.06 -33.19 15.99
N ALA A 693 16.16 -34.52 16.09
CA ALA A 693 16.31 -35.41 14.93
C ALA A 693 15.13 -35.38 13.96
N ASN A 694 13.92 -35.09 14.46
CA ASN A 694 12.72 -35.07 13.66
C ASN A 694 12.64 -33.78 12.82
N ILE A 695 13.03 -32.65 13.43
CA ILE A 695 13.11 -31.34 12.77
C ILE A 695 14.20 -31.35 11.69
N ARG A 696 15.36 -31.95 11.97
CA ARG A 696 16.41 -32.17 10.96
C ARG A 696 15.89 -32.99 9.78
N GLN A 697 15.17 -34.08 10.04
CA GLN A 697 14.66 -34.95 8.98
C GLN A 697 13.59 -34.27 8.12
N GLN A 698 12.72 -33.46 8.72
CA GLN A 698 11.72 -32.66 8.01
C GLN A 698 12.37 -31.56 7.15
N ALA A 699 13.40 -30.90 7.66
CA ALA A 699 14.18 -29.92 6.92
C ALA A 699 14.88 -30.54 5.70
N ILE A 700 15.46 -31.73 5.86
CA ILE A 700 16.07 -32.52 4.77
C ILE A 700 15.03 -32.88 3.71
N ASN A 701 13.88 -33.42 4.11
CA ASN A 701 12.81 -33.80 3.18
C ASN A 701 12.28 -32.59 2.41
N CYS A 702 12.10 -31.44 3.07
CA CYS A 702 11.64 -30.22 2.42
C CYS A 702 12.65 -29.68 1.41
N LEU A 703 13.96 -29.73 1.73
CA LEU A 703 15.02 -29.37 0.81
C LEU A 703 15.07 -30.31 -0.40
N GLN A 704 14.95 -31.61 -0.17
CA GLN A 704 14.95 -32.64 -1.23
C GLN A 704 13.77 -32.48 -2.18
N THR A 705 12.56 -32.27 -1.66
CA THR A 705 11.36 -32.06 -2.47
C THR A 705 11.48 -30.81 -3.34
N ASN A 706 11.94 -29.69 -2.77
CA ASN A 706 12.11 -28.44 -3.53
C ASN A 706 13.23 -28.52 -4.56
N THR A 707 14.35 -29.18 -4.24
CA THR A 707 15.48 -29.35 -5.16
C THR A 707 15.13 -30.31 -6.29
N THR A 708 14.36 -31.36 -6.00
CA THR A 708 13.84 -32.30 -7.01
C THR A 708 12.86 -31.60 -7.94
N PHE A 709 11.93 -30.83 -7.40
CA PHE A 709 11.00 -30.02 -8.16
C PHE A 709 11.71 -29.01 -9.07
N LEU A 710 12.69 -28.27 -8.55
CA LEU A 710 13.50 -27.31 -9.33
C LEU A 710 14.40 -28.01 -10.36
N GLY A 711 14.89 -29.21 -10.05
CA GLY A 711 15.63 -30.07 -10.97
C GLY A 711 14.76 -30.57 -12.13
N GLU A 712 13.50 -30.93 -11.88
CA GLU A 712 12.51 -31.25 -12.91
C GLU A 712 12.15 -30.01 -13.74
N LEU A 713 11.92 -28.86 -13.09
CA LEU A 713 11.71 -27.57 -13.74
C LEU A 713 12.90 -27.18 -14.65
N SER A 714 14.12 -27.62 -14.28
CA SER A 714 15.35 -27.33 -15.00
C SER A 714 15.43 -27.93 -16.41
N ARG A 715 14.60 -28.95 -16.70
CA ARG A 715 14.48 -29.55 -18.03
C ARG A 715 13.83 -28.61 -19.05
N HIS A 716 13.02 -27.68 -18.57
CA HIS A 716 12.28 -26.71 -19.40
C HIS A 716 12.84 -25.30 -19.27
N TRP A 717 13.50 -24.99 -18.15
CA TRP A 717 14.05 -23.68 -17.83
C TRP A 717 15.46 -23.82 -17.27
N LYS A 718 16.50 -23.41 -18.02
CA LYS A 718 17.92 -23.56 -17.62
C LYS A 718 18.24 -23.07 -16.20
N ASN A 719 17.50 -22.08 -15.70
CA ASN A 719 17.70 -21.47 -14.39
C ASN A 719 17.11 -22.26 -13.21
N GLY A 720 16.24 -23.25 -13.46
CA GLY A 720 15.85 -24.23 -12.44
C GLY A 720 17.06 -25.02 -11.91
N LYS A 721 18.06 -25.28 -12.77
CA LYS A 721 19.30 -25.97 -12.40
C LYS A 721 20.19 -25.10 -11.51
N VAL A 722 20.21 -23.78 -11.77
CA VAL A 722 20.98 -22.79 -11.00
C VAL A 722 20.34 -22.58 -9.63
N MET A 723 19.02 -22.47 -9.54
CA MET A 723 18.29 -22.38 -8.27
C MET A 723 18.43 -23.66 -7.44
N ALA A 724 18.38 -24.83 -8.07
CA ALA A 724 18.66 -26.11 -7.42
C ALA A 724 20.11 -26.20 -6.92
N SER A 725 21.10 -25.80 -7.73
CA SER A 725 22.52 -25.79 -7.35
C SER A 725 22.81 -24.82 -6.21
N LEU A 726 22.24 -23.62 -6.23
CA LEU A 726 22.41 -22.63 -5.16
C LEU A 726 21.79 -23.11 -3.83
N LEU A 727 20.65 -23.79 -3.88
CA LEU A 727 20.05 -24.41 -2.69
C LEU A 727 20.90 -25.57 -2.16
N GLN A 728 21.55 -26.33 -3.04
CA GLN A 728 22.49 -27.40 -2.67
C GLN A 728 23.79 -26.84 -2.08
N ASP A 729 24.35 -25.77 -2.66
CA ASP A 729 25.56 -25.10 -2.16
C ASP A 729 25.31 -24.46 -0.78
N LEU A 730 24.15 -23.82 -0.59
CA LEU A 730 23.72 -23.28 0.71
C LEU A 730 23.48 -24.37 1.76
N ALA A 731 23.03 -25.57 1.36
CA ALA A 731 22.89 -26.71 2.24
C ALA A 731 24.26 -27.31 2.64
N ALA A 732 25.22 -27.34 1.72
CA ALA A 732 26.60 -27.78 1.98
C ALA A 732 27.38 -26.81 2.88
N GLU A 733 27.12 -25.50 2.79
CA GLU A 733 27.69 -24.45 3.65
C GLU A 733 26.95 -24.29 5.02
N SER A 734 25.98 -25.17 5.33
CA SER A 734 25.18 -25.07 6.57
C SER A 734 25.97 -25.34 7.86
N ILE A 735 27.14 -26.00 7.78
CA ILE A 735 28.01 -26.28 8.93
C ILE A 735 28.68 -24.99 9.46
N SER A 736 29.06 -24.05 8.59
CA SER A 736 29.59 -22.74 8.99
C SER A 736 28.50 -21.76 9.45
N SER A 737 27.24 -22.12 9.24
CA SER A 737 26.05 -21.30 9.54
C SER A 737 25.41 -21.60 10.90
N ALA A 738 25.95 -22.57 11.67
CA ALA A 738 25.42 -22.90 13.00
C ALA A 738 25.45 -21.71 13.99
N SER A 739 26.34 -20.74 13.78
CA SER A 739 26.40 -19.51 14.57
C SER A 739 25.24 -18.53 14.29
N LEU A 740 24.51 -18.70 13.19
CA LEU A 740 23.36 -17.84 12.83
C LEU A 740 22.09 -18.16 13.64
N ALA A 741 22.06 -19.27 14.36
CA ALA A 741 20.96 -19.64 15.26
C ALA A 741 21.17 -19.14 16.70
N ALA A 742 22.37 -18.64 17.05
CA ALA A 742 22.62 -18.06 18.36
C ALA A 742 22.07 -16.64 18.43
N SER A 743 21.35 -16.34 19.51
CA SER A 743 20.59 -15.10 19.76
C SER A 743 21.42 -13.81 19.88
N SER A 744 22.74 -13.87 19.64
CA SER A 744 23.69 -12.76 19.86
C SER A 744 24.54 -12.36 18.66
N ALA A 745 24.30 -12.86 17.44
CA ALA A 745 25.10 -12.46 16.28
C ALA A 745 24.68 -11.07 15.74
N GLN A 746 25.63 -10.12 15.69
CA GLN A 746 25.43 -8.79 15.10
C GLN A 746 25.74 -8.82 13.58
N PRO A 747 25.15 -7.91 12.77
CA PRO A 747 25.21 -7.97 11.30
C PRO A 747 26.61 -7.77 10.67
N GLU A 748 27.60 -7.39 11.47
CA GLU A 748 28.95 -7.02 11.03
C GLU A 748 29.85 -8.25 10.79
N ASP A 749 29.40 -9.45 11.19
CA ASP A 749 30.16 -10.71 11.11
C ASP A 749 29.82 -11.58 9.87
N LEU A 750 28.98 -11.10 8.95
CA LEU A 750 28.53 -11.85 7.78
C LEU A 750 29.39 -11.58 6.54
N ASP A 751 29.99 -12.64 5.97
CA ASP A 751 30.74 -12.55 4.71
C ASP A 751 29.83 -12.05 3.56
N ALA A 752 30.34 -11.07 2.80
CA ALA A 752 29.66 -10.46 1.66
C ALA A 752 29.31 -11.46 0.54
N LYS A 753 29.94 -12.64 0.53
CA LYS A 753 29.57 -13.76 -0.36
C LYS A 753 28.26 -14.43 0.06
N ILE A 754 28.06 -14.67 1.37
CA ILE A 754 26.85 -15.28 1.94
C ILE A 754 25.64 -14.38 1.70
N LEU A 755 25.79 -13.07 1.94
CA LEU A 755 24.74 -12.09 1.67
C LEU A 755 24.36 -12.01 0.18
N ARG A 756 25.32 -12.17 -0.73
CA ARG A 756 25.07 -12.23 -2.19
C ARG A 756 24.27 -13.48 -2.59
N ASN A 757 24.65 -14.66 -2.12
CA ASN A 757 23.96 -15.92 -2.44
C ASN A 757 22.51 -15.93 -1.90
N LEU A 758 22.29 -15.34 -0.73
CA LEU A 758 20.98 -15.14 -0.10
C LEU A 758 20.07 -14.14 -0.84
N TRP A 759 20.63 -13.31 -1.72
CA TRP A 759 19.89 -12.39 -2.57
C TRP A 759 19.66 -12.95 -3.98
N ALA A 760 20.62 -13.69 -4.54
CA ALA A 760 20.48 -14.35 -5.84
C ALA A 760 19.40 -15.46 -5.85
N SER A 761 19.18 -16.15 -4.73
CA SER A 761 18.15 -17.19 -4.58
C SER A 761 16.70 -16.67 -4.60
N VAL A 762 16.49 -15.35 -4.57
CA VAL A 762 15.18 -14.68 -4.58
C VAL A 762 15.00 -13.79 -5.81
N ASP A 763 15.97 -13.78 -6.71
CA ASP A 763 15.97 -12.98 -7.93
C ASP A 763 15.16 -13.69 -9.03
N THR A 764 14.00 -13.14 -9.39
CA THR A 764 13.12 -13.68 -10.43
C THR A 764 13.48 -13.18 -11.84
N THR A 765 14.58 -12.43 -12.02
CA THR A 765 15.08 -11.99 -13.35
C THR A 765 15.43 -13.14 -14.29
N THR A 766 15.58 -14.36 -13.78
CA THR A 766 15.93 -15.57 -14.53
C THR A 766 14.74 -16.39 -15.04
N LEU A 767 13.50 -16.04 -14.72
CA LEU A 767 12.28 -16.73 -15.19
C LEU A 767 11.81 -16.23 -16.58
N SER A 768 12.73 -15.80 -17.44
CA SER A 768 12.38 -15.22 -18.74
C SER A 768 13.30 -15.60 -19.93
N GLN A 769 14.04 -16.70 -19.85
CA GLN A 769 14.74 -17.28 -21.00
C GLN A 769 14.16 -18.64 -21.43
N PRO A 770 13.37 -18.71 -22.51
CA PRO A 770 13.11 -19.97 -23.22
C PRO A 770 14.24 -20.28 -24.22
N LEU A 771 14.71 -21.53 -24.28
CA LEU A 771 15.68 -22.00 -25.29
C LEU A 771 14.98 -22.54 -26.56
N LYS A 772 15.53 -22.21 -27.73
CA LYS A 772 15.45 -23.03 -28.96
C LYS A 772 16.12 -24.42 -28.72
N PRO A 773 15.74 -25.47 -29.47
CA PRO A 773 16.10 -26.86 -29.16
C PRO A 773 17.61 -27.13 -29.20
N ILE A 774 18.06 -27.98 -28.27
CA ILE A 774 19.45 -28.49 -28.20
C ILE A 774 19.71 -29.35 -29.44
N THR A 775 20.57 -28.88 -30.35
CA THR A 775 21.32 -29.79 -31.21
C THR A 775 22.21 -30.65 -30.33
N SER A 776 22.04 -31.96 -30.46
CA SER A 776 22.78 -33.00 -29.76
C SER A 776 24.29 -32.83 -29.88
N SER A 777 24.96 -32.43 -28.80
CA SER A 777 26.26 -32.96 -28.35
C SER A 777 26.79 -32.10 -27.22
N ILE A 778 26.91 -32.69 -26.03
CA ILE A 778 28.06 -32.55 -25.13
C ILE A 778 27.98 -33.78 -24.20
N SER A 779 29.04 -34.55 -24.22
CA SER A 779 29.25 -35.82 -23.53
C SER A 779 29.31 -35.64 -22.01
N CYS A 780 28.75 -36.63 -21.30
CA CYS A 780 29.18 -37.02 -19.95
C CYS A 780 30.71 -37.06 -19.87
N ASP A 781 31.28 -36.52 -18.80
CA ASP A 781 32.41 -37.12 -18.06
C ASP A 781 32.84 -36.18 -16.92
N THR A 782 32.15 -36.27 -15.79
CA THR A 782 32.69 -35.91 -14.47
C THR A 782 31.94 -36.77 -13.43
N PRO A 783 32.62 -37.49 -12.51
CA PRO A 783 31.95 -38.48 -11.68
C PRO A 783 31.02 -37.83 -10.66
N PHE A 784 29.82 -38.37 -10.56
CA PHE A 784 28.83 -38.11 -9.53
C PHE A 784 29.39 -38.53 -8.16
N LEU A 785 29.74 -37.59 -7.29
CA LEU A 785 29.91 -37.87 -5.86
C LEU A 785 28.52 -37.83 -5.23
N GLY A 786 27.94 -39.00 -5.03
CA GLY A 786 26.60 -39.17 -4.50
C GLY A 786 26.47 -38.75 -3.04
N PHE A 787 25.35 -38.10 -2.72
CA PHE A 787 24.92 -37.68 -1.37
C PHE A 787 25.02 -38.76 -0.28
N ASN A 788 25.09 -40.05 -0.66
CA ASN A 788 25.23 -41.16 0.28
C ASN A 788 26.59 -41.18 1.01
N SER A 789 27.66 -40.58 0.49
CA SER A 789 28.96 -40.57 1.19
C SER A 789 29.04 -39.56 2.34
N LEU A 790 28.08 -38.63 2.43
CA LEU A 790 27.93 -37.67 3.53
C LEU A 790 27.12 -38.25 4.70
N LEU A 791 26.44 -39.38 4.50
CA LEU A 791 25.54 -40.00 5.46
C LEU A 791 26.21 -41.09 6.33
N ASP A 792 27.45 -41.49 6.02
CA ASP A 792 28.15 -42.61 6.68
C ASP A 792 29.22 -42.18 7.70
N MET A 793 29.30 -40.90 8.09
CA MET A 793 30.24 -40.45 9.13
C MET A 793 29.55 -40.37 10.50
N ASP A 794 29.94 -41.27 11.41
CA ASP A 794 29.51 -41.26 12.82
C ASP A 794 30.20 -40.13 13.61
N ALA A 795 29.51 -39.61 14.63
CA ALA A 795 29.91 -38.42 15.42
C ALA A 795 31.26 -38.53 16.18
N ARG A 796 31.97 -39.66 16.11
CA ARG A 796 33.28 -39.88 16.74
C ARG A 796 34.50 -39.59 15.85
N ASP A 797 34.33 -39.45 14.54
CA ASP A 797 35.45 -39.16 13.62
C ASP A 797 35.76 -37.65 13.45
N LEU A 798 34.91 -36.78 14.01
CA LEU A 798 35.06 -35.32 13.92
C LEU A 798 36.16 -34.73 14.84
N SER A 799 36.74 -35.52 15.74
CA SER A 799 37.77 -35.04 16.69
C SER A 799 39.21 -35.16 16.18
N ASN A 800 39.44 -35.70 14.97
CA ASN A 800 40.78 -35.96 14.42
C ASN A 800 41.15 -35.12 13.17
N LEU A 801 40.38 -34.09 12.83
CA LEU A 801 40.79 -33.16 11.78
C LEU A 801 41.72 -32.08 12.35
N ASP A 802 43.01 -32.40 12.24
CA ASP A 802 44.15 -31.64 12.72
C ASP A 802 44.21 -30.23 12.14
N THR A 803 44.28 -29.24 13.04
CA THR A 803 44.51 -27.82 12.77
C THR A 803 46.00 -27.58 12.54
N ASN A 804 46.52 -27.75 11.32
CA ASN A 804 47.83 -27.21 10.94
C ASN A 804 47.92 -27.02 9.42
N GLY A 805 47.99 -25.75 8.97
CA GLY A 805 48.24 -25.41 7.57
C GLY A 805 49.71 -25.61 7.17
N PRO A 806 50.02 -25.44 5.86
CA PRO A 806 51.24 -24.73 5.49
C PRO A 806 51.04 -23.68 4.37
N SER A 807 51.39 -22.44 4.74
CA SER A 807 52.32 -21.50 4.05
C SER A 807 52.23 -21.19 2.53
N SER A 808 51.88 -19.93 2.27
CA SER A 808 52.62 -18.87 1.52
C SER A 808 53.01 -18.99 0.02
N GLY A 809 52.48 -18.04 -0.78
CA GLY A 809 53.20 -17.28 -1.84
C GLY A 809 52.38 -16.95 -3.10
N PRO A 810 52.62 -15.82 -3.81
CA PRO A 810 52.56 -14.44 -3.35
C PRO A 810 51.47 -13.61 -4.07
N VAL A 811 51.00 -12.57 -3.37
CA VAL A 811 50.24 -11.43 -3.91
C VAL A 811 51.21 -10.45 -4.55
N SER A 812 50.95 -9.99 -5.78
CA SER A 812 51.61 -8.83 -6.39
C SER A 812 50.59 -7.81 -6.87
N HIS A 813 50.44 -6.76 -6.06
CA HIS A 813 50.17 -5.34 -6.34
C HIS A 813 49.43 -4.93 -7.63
N LEU A 814 48.28 -4.27 -7.45
CA LEU A 814 48.01 -2.97 -8.08
C LEU A 814 47.13 -2.12 -7.16
N ASP A 815 47.38 -0.83 -7.22
CA ASP A 815 47.44 0.13 -6.12
C ASP A 815 46.12 0.65 -5.53
N ARG A 816 46.27 1.07 -4.27
CA ARG A 816 45.37 1.92 -3.49
C ARG A 816 45.16 3.28 -4.16
N GLN A 817 43.93 3.60 -4.55
CA GLN A 817 43.30 4.89 -4.25
C GLN A 817 41.80 4.69 -4.03
N SER A 818 41.43 4.53 -2.77
CA SER A 818 40.07 4.76 -2.26
C SER A 818 40.17 5.79 -1.15
N PRO A 819 39.27 6.77 -1.15
CA PRO A 819 38.51 7.04 0.06
C PRO A 819 37.01 7.05 -0.27
N ASN A 820 36.28 6.17 0.41
CA ASN A 820 34.81 6.20 0.49
C ASN A 820 34.37 7.57 1.05
N PRO A 821 33.23 8.17 0.60
CA PRO A 821 31.96 7.82 1.25
C PRO A 821 30.69 8.12 0.40
N SER A 822 29.97 7.08 -0.06
CA SER A 822 28.50 7.15 -0.26
C SER A 822 27.97 5.84 -0.83
N LEU A 823 27.61 4.89 0.02
CA LEU A 823 26.63 3.86 -0.35
C LEU A 823 25.22 4.46 -0.26
N ALA A 824 24.98 5.41 -1.15
CA ALA A 824 23.63 5.80 -1.55
C ALA A 824 23.11 4.68 -2.46
N LEU A 825 22.38 3.71 -1.90
CA LEU A 825 21.57 2.79 -2.68
C LEU A 825 20.25 3.48 -3.07
N ASP A 826 20.40 4.58 -3.84
CA ASP A 826 19.35 5.12 -4.68
C ASP A 826 19.41 4.41 -6.04
N GLY A 827 18.25 3.95 -6.50
CA GLY A 827 18.01 3.73 -7.94
C GLY A 827 18.53 2.43 -8.55
N MET A 828 17.77 1.34 -8.37
CA MET A 828 17.25 0.47 -9.45
C MET A 828 16.51 -0.71 -8.80
N SER A 829 15.28 -1.03 -9.25
CA SER A 829 14.76 -2.38 -8.98
C SER A 829 15.22 -3.28 -10.12
N PRO A 830 15.47 -4.58 -9.85
CA PRO A 830 15.88 -5.55 -10.87
C PRO A 830 14.96 -5.65 -12.10
N PHE A 831 13.71 -5.14 -12.02
CA PHE A 831 12.78 -5.00 -13.15
C PHE A 831 13.31 -4.16 -14.32
N THR A 832 14.27 -3.26 -14.13
CA THR A 832 14.77 -2.36 -15.19
C THR A 832 15.74 -3.07 -16.14
N SER A 833 16.50 -4.06 -15.65
CA SER A 833 17.45 -4.85 -16.46
C SER A 833 16.75 -5.82 -17.42
N PHE A 834 15.46 -6.08 -17.21
CA PHE A 834 14.72 -7.09 -17.95
C PHE A 834 14.21 -6.61 -19.33
N PHE A 835 14.18 -5.30 -19.59
CA PHE A 835 13.52 -4.74 -20.79
C PHE A 835 14.32 -3.66 -21.56
N THR A 836 15.59 -3.38 -21.21
CA THR A 836 16.37 -2.27 -21.83
C THR A 836 17.25 -2.68 -23.01
N GLY A 837 17.14 -3.88 -23.57
CA GLY A 837 17.69 -4.18 -24.90
C GLY A 837 19.21 -4.06 -25.10
N ASN A 838 20.02 -3.87 -24.05
CA ASN A 838 21.47 -3.81 -24.21
C ASN A 838 22.04 -5.24 -24.34
N SER A 839 22.54 -5.55 -25.53
CA SER A 839 23.40 -6.69 -25.77
C SER A 839 24.67 -6.58 -24.93
N MET A 840 24.76 -7.35 -23.85
CA MET A 840 26.07 -7.82 -23.38
C MET A 840 26.26 -9.26 -23.79
N ASN A 841 27.22 -9.42 -24.70
CA ASN A 841 27.78 -10.66 -25.19
C ASN A 841 29.03 -10.95 -24.34
N PHE A 842 29.00 -11.92 -23.43
CA PHE A 842 30.18 -12.54 -22.78
C PHE A 842 29.70 -13.92 -22.26
N GLY A 843 30.23 -15.08 -22.66
CA GLY A 843 31.61 -15.37 -22.96
C GLY A 843 32.35 -15.60 -21.63
N GLY A 844 32.33 -16.84 -21.13
CA GLY A 844 33.02 -17.26 -19.91
C GLY A 844 32.09 -17.79 -18.85
#